data_AF-A0A4Q5WTI1-F1
#
_entry.id   AF-A0A4Q5WTI1-F1
#
_cell.length_a   1.000
_cell.length_b   1.000
_cell.length_c   1.000
_cell.angle_alpha   90.00
_cell.angle_beta   90.00
_cell.angle_gamma   90.00
#
_symmetry.space_group_name_H-M   'P 1'
#
loop_
_entity.id
_entity.type
_entity.pdbx_description
1 polymer ?
#
loop_
_entity_poly.entity_id
_entity_poly.type
_entity_poly.pdbx_seq_one_letter_code
_entity_poly.pdbx_strand_id
1 'polypeptide(L)'
;MLKRILPGAALLLLASAASAQTLFTYGRDTVTVPEFVAAYKKNNAGKGSTPLNDYLDLYITSRLKVREARRLGYDTLPNMVADLQNLREQLMPTYLNDLAGVEGLVQEAFARSKKNIRLAHIFIAAKAGSDTTAAWRRTQEAYAALQKGTSFAQVARQYSDDPSARENGGDAGYIAVFSLPYTLENAAYGTPAGTHSAPFRTRAGYHIFRNAGERPDPGTLKASQILLAFPPGATDADKAAVKKRADSLHARLLKGADFGSLATQFSNDVVSANNKGELQDITAGQYDPVFESKVFALAKDGAISAPFLTAHGWHIVKRRALVPRATTATPEVLQALREGVEASDRIATVRGVLARKIDAQVGGAPLAFNQEHLFLYTDSLLEYKKPGIALSLNETTPLLRIGAQSFTVTDWLKHVGANRFKSDGSGAKPYPQLWDEFREASAIDYYKSHLEEFNATFRGQMDEFRDGNLFFEIMQRQVWGPAQSDTAALEAYYNTHKSSYQWTDPVDAVIFYAPDLATAKAAQAQIAKKPSAWATVLASYDDKIAVDSNRFDRSAIPNGSKAPLKAGTVTAPLVNASDNSASFALLLKEHPGTAPRSFAEARGLVIADYQKELEAKWVNELRARYPVTINQPVLLELMKGK
;
A
#
# COMPACT_ATOMS: atom_id res chain seq x y z
N MET A 1 -2.64 -11.05 45.65
CA MET A 1 -1.56 -10.04 45.75
C MET A 1 -1.37 -9.43 44.37
N LEU A 2 -2.22 -8.47 43.97
CA LEU A 2 -2.01 -7.01 44.11
C LEU A 2 -0.69 -6.55 43.45
N LYS A 3 -0.78 -5.94 42.26
CA LYS A 3 -0.67 -4.48 41.97
C LYS A 3 0.80 -4.08 41.70
N ARG A 4 1.19 -3.36 40.63
CA ARG A 4 0.71 -2.05 40.12
C ARG A 4 1.18 -1.82 38.66
N ILE A 5 0.33 -1.41 37.72
CA ILE A 5 0.03 -0.03 37.22
C ILE A 5 1.08 0.54 36.23
N LEU A 6 0.72 0.62 34.94
CA LEU A 6 0.93 1.80 34.08
C LEU A 6 -0.17 2.81 34.44
N PRO A 7 0.02 4.15 34.42
CA PRO A 7 0.25 4.88 33.16
C PRO A 7 0.97 6.25 33.28
N GLY A 8 1.18 6.93 32.15
CA GLY A 8 1.44 8.38 32.10
C GLY A 8 2.64 8.72 31.21
N ALA A 9 2.43 9.12 29.96
CA ALA A 9 2.07 10.49 29.54
C ALA A 9 3.26 11.45 29.64
N ALA A 10 3.47 12.20 28.55
CA ALA A 10 4.38 13.33 28.40
C ALA A 10 5.89 13.03 28.39
N LEU A 11 6.43 12.70 27.21
CA LEU A 11 7.59 13.48 26.79
C LEU A 11 7.04 14.74 26.11
N LEU A 12 6.90 15.78 26.93
CA LEU A 12 6.81 17.15 26.47
C LEU A 12 7.96 17.41 25.49
N LEU A 13 7.59 18.04 24.37
CA LEU A 13 8.39 19.02 23.64
C LEU A 13 9.43 19.73 24.54
N LEU A 14 10.63 19.19 24.55
CA LEU A 14 11.86 19.97 24.59
C LEU A 14 12.76 19.37 23.50
N ALA A 15 12.31 19.48 22.25
CA ALA A 15 13.27 19.73 21.19
C ALA A 15 13.88 21.09 21.55
N SER A 16 14.96 21.07 22.33
CA SER A 16 15.92 22.15 22.31
C SER A 16 16.15 22.42 20.83
N ALA A 17 15.75 23.59 20.36
CA ALA A 17 16.24 24.14 19.11
C ALA A 17 17.75 24.36 19.29
N ALA A 18 18.52 23.28 19.35
CA ALA A 18 19.93 23.29 19.08
C ALA A 18 20.00 23.71 17.63
N SER A 19 20.29 25.00 17.40
CA SER A 19 20.53 25.51 16.06
C SER A 19 21.52 24.57 15.40
N ALA A 20 21.08 23.86 14.36
CA ALA A 20 21.93 22.93 13.65
C ALA A 20 23.13 23.72 13.12
N GLN A 21 24.31 23.49 13.70
CA GLN A 21 25.49 24.29 13.43
C GLN A 21 25.82 24.23 11.94
N THR A 22 26.01 25.38 11.30
CA THR A 22 26.36 25.44 9.88
C THR A 22 27.78 24.90 9.68
N LEU A 23 27.91 23.89 8.82
CA LEU A 23 29.19 23.30 8.43
C LEU A 23 29.83 24.08 7.28
N PHE A 24 29.07 24.40 6.24
CA PHE A 24 29.54 25.25 5.15
C PHE A 24 28.39 25.99 4.47
N THR A 25 28.72 27.06 3.75
CA THR A 25 27.81 27.82 2.89
C THR A 25 28.29 27.78 1.45
N TYR A 26 27.36 27.93 0.50
CA TYR A 26 27.67 27.98 -0.93
C TYR A 26 26.70 28.95 -1.62
N GLY A 27 27.17 30.16 -1.92
CA GLY A 27 26.29 31.28 -2.30
C GLY A 27 25.39 31.72 -1.14
N ARG A 28 24.07 31.58 -1.30
CA ARG A 28 23.06 31.90 -0.25
C ARG A 28 22.58 30.68 0.53
N ASP A 29 22.98 29.48 0.09
CA ASP A 29 22.56 28.23 0.71
C ASP A 29 23.55 27.80 1.80
N THR A 30 23.06 27.03 2.77
CA THR A 30 23.85 26.54 3.91
C THR A 30 23.64 25.05 4.08
N VAL A 31 24.68 24.32 4.46
CA VAL A 31 24.60 22.92 4.92
C VAL A 31 24.92 22.86 6.39
N THR A 32 24.10 22.13 7.14
CA THR A 32 24.28 21.93 8.58
C THR A 32 25.07 20.66 8.90
N VAL A 33 25.68 20.58 10.09
CA VAL A 33 26.38 19.36 10.53
C VAL A 33 25.46 18.11 10.51
N PRO A 34 24.22 18.14 11.03
CA PRO A 34 23.34 16.97 10.99
C PRO A 34 23.03 16.49 9.58
N GLU A 35 22.77 17.41 8.64
CA GLU A 35 22.52 17.11 7.22
C GLU A 35 23.73 16.42 6.59
N PHE A 36 24.93 16.98 6.76
CA PHE A 36 26.16 16.41 6.22
C PHE A 36 26.48 15.04 6.82
N VAL A 37 26.34 14.89 8.14
CA VAL A 37 26.63 13.62 8.83
C VAL A 37 25.65 12.52 8.42
N ALA A 38 24.38 12.86 8.23
CA ALA A 38 23.39 11.91 7.72
C ALA A 38 23.76 11.40 6.32
N ALA A 39 24.15 12.32 5.41
CA ALA A 39 24.62 11.96 4.07
C ALA A 39 25.89 11.11 4.12
N TYR A 40 26.88 11.50 4.94
CA TYR A 40 28.14 10.76 5.12
C TYR A 40 27.91 9.33 5.60
N LYS A 41 27.11 9.15 6.66
CA LYS A 41 26.80 7.82 7.21
C LYS A 41 26.08 6.94 6.20
N LYS A 42 25.11 7.50 5.47
CA LYS A 42 24.37 6.77 4.45
C LYS A 42 25.28 6.28 3.32
N ASN A 43 26.20 7.14 2.85
CA ASN A 43 27.12 6.80 1.76
C ASN A 43 28.23 5.81 2.19
N ASN A 44 28.57 5.76 3.49
CA ASN A 44 29.64 4.93 4.03
C ASN A 44 29.15 3.72 4.84
N ALA A 45 27.92 3.22 4.58
CA ALA A 45 27.35 2.08 5.29
C ALA A 45 27.92 0.70 4.87
N GLY A 46 28.84 0.64 3.89
CA GLY A 46 29.43 -0.58 3.32
C GLY A 46 30.91 -0.85 3.69
N LYS A 47 31.53 -1.85 3.04
CA LYS A 47 32.98 -2.15 3.22
C LYS A 47 33.84 -1.14 2.44
N GLY A 48 34.41 -0.19 3.17
CA GLY A 48 35.24 0.90 2.65
C GLY A 48 34.61 2.25 3.00
N SER A 49 35.35 3.09 3.70
CA SER A 49 34.88 4.43 4.09
C SER A 49 35.72 5.50 3.43
N THR A 50 35.09 6.39 2.68
CA THR A 50 35.71 7.61 2.16
C THR A 50 36.12 8.49 3.37
N PRO A 51 37.36 9.02 3.40
CA PRO A 51 37.76 9.98 4.42
C PRO A 51 36.80 11.17 4.49
N LEU A 52 36.62 11.74 5.69
CA LEU A 52 35.61 12.80 5.90
C LEU A 52 35.85 14.01 4.99
N ASN A 53 37.11 14.40 4.81
CA ASN A 53 37.49 15.55 4.00
C ASN A 53 37.22 15.31 2.51
N ASP A 54 37.56 14.13 2.01
CA ASP A 54 37.31 13.76 0.62
C ASP A 54 35.79 13.72 0.35
N TYR A 55 35.01 13.18 1.29
CA TYR A 55 33.56 13.21 1.19
C TYR A 55 32.98 14.62 1.29
N LEU A 56 33.55 15.49 2.13
CA LEU A 56 33.11 16.89 2.22
C LEU A 56 33.25 17.59 0.87
N ASP A 57 34.36 17.40 0.18
CA ASP A 57 34.57 18.02 -1.12
C ASP A 57 33.62 17.47 -2.20
N LEU A 58 33.40 16.15 -2.20
CA LEU A 58 32.39 15.51 -3.06
C LEU A 58 30.98 16.05 -2.77
N TYR A 59 30.64 16.21 -1.50
CA TYR A 59 29.33 16.71 -1.08
C TYR A 59 29.14 18.18 -1.48
N ILE A 60 30.12 19.04 -1.22
CA ILE A 60 30.14 20.43 -1.70
C ILE A 60 29.91 20.47 -3.21
N THR A 61 30.69 19.69 -3.95
CA THR A 61 30.61 19.63 -5.42
C THR A 61 29.22 19.20 -5.90
N SER A 62 28.61 18.20 -5.24
CA SER A 62 27.24 17.78 -5.52
C SER A 62 26.22 18.91 -5.28
N ARG A 63 26.32 19.61 -4.13
CA ARG A 63 25.43 20.74 -3.80
C ARG A 63 25.54 21.89 -4.80
N LEU A 64 26.75 22.19 -5.29
CA LEU A 64 26.98 23.20 -6.32
C LEU A 64 26.27 22.85 -7.64
N LYS A 65 26.35 21.59 -8.07
CA LYS A 65 25.69 21.11 -9.29
C LYS A 65 24.16 21.16 -9.18
N VAL A 66 23.60 20.68 -8.07
CA VAL A 66 22.14 20.73 -7.83
C VAL A 66 21.64 22.17 -7.79
N ARG A 67 22.39 23.08 -7.16
CA ARG A 67 22.07 24.52 -7.16
C ARG A 67 22.05 25.11 -8.56
N GLU A 68 23.02 24.75 -9.40
CA GLU A 68 23.04 25.20 -10.79
C GLU A 68 21.86 24.64 -11.59
N ALA A 69 21.47 23.39 -11.34
CA ALA A 69 20.31 22.77 -11.98
C ALA A 69 19.03 23.55 -11.69
N ARG A 70 18.84 23.95 -10.44
CA ARG A 70 17.71 24.81 -10.03
C ARG A 70 17.78 26.21 -10.66
N ARG A 71 18.97 26.82 -10.73
CA ARG A 71 19.15 28.12 -11.41
C ARG A 71 18.76 28.04 -12.90
N LEU A 72 19.01 26.90 -13.53
CA LEU A 72 18.66 26.62 -14.92
C LEU A 72 17.20 26.18 -15.11
N GLY A 73 16.43 26.04 -14.02
CA GLY A 73 15.02 25.65 -14.05
C GLY A 73 14.79 24.16 -14.34
N TYR A 74 15.78 23.29 -14.14
CA TYR A 74 15.64 21.87 -14.43
C TYR A 74 14.63 21.15 -13.51
N ASP A 75 14.36 21.73 -12.34
CA ASP A 75 13.32 21.33 -11.40
C ASP A 75 11.90 21.63 -11.91
N THR A 76 11.77 22.45 -12.95
CA THR A 76 10.49 22.78 -13.60
C THR A 76 10.25 21.99 -14.89
N LEU A 77 11.18 21.13 -15.29
CA LEU A 77 11.02 20.31 -16.48
C LEU A 77 9.82 19.36 -16.32
N PRO A 78 8.98 19.18 -17.36
CA PRO A 78 7.76 18.38 -17.24
C PRO A 78 7.99 16.95 -16.73
N ASN A 79 9.06 16.28 -17.19
CA ASN A 79 9.42 14.94 -16.72
C ASN A 79 9.84 14.96 -15.23
N MET A 80 10.59 15.98 -14.79
CA MET A 80 11.04 16.11 -13.41
C MET A 80 9.86 16.31 -12.45
N VAL A 81 8.90 17.16 -12.84
CA VAL A 81 7.67 17.41 -12.08
C VAL A 81 6.82 16.13 -12.05
N ALA A 82 6.67 15.44 -13.17
CA ALA A 82 5.89 14.21 -13.25
C ALA A 82 6.49 13.09 -12.39
N ASP A 83 7.80 12.86 -12.45
CA ASP A 83 8.48 11.82 -11.66
C ASP A 83 8.35 12.09 -10.16
N LEU A 84 8.49 13.35 -9.75
CA LEU A 84 8.31 13.75 -8.35
C LEU A 84 6.86 13.54 -7.88
N GLN A 85 5.88 13.90 -8.71
CA GLN A 85 4.47 13.69 -8.41
C GLN A 85 4.13 12.20 -8.33
N ASN A 86 4.66 11.37 -9.24
CA ASN A 86 4.47 9.92 -9.22
C ASN A 86 5.00 9.30 -7.91
N LEU A 87 6.20 9.69 -7.48
CA LEU A 87 6.75 9.23 -6.21
C LEU A 87 5.87 9.69 -5.03
N ARG A 88 5.43 10.95 -5.05
CA ARG A 88 4.54 11.52 -4.03
C ARG A 88 3.28 10.67 -3.89
N GLU A 89 2.63 10.32 -5.00
CA GLU A 89 1.40 9.52 -5.02
C GLU A 89 1.62 8.08 -4.54
N GLN A 90 2.77 7.48 -4.85
CA GLN A 90 3.12 6.13 -4.39
C GLN A 90 3.37 6.07 -2.87
N LEU A 91 4.02 7.10 -2.31
CA LEU A 91 4.37 7.11 -0.89
C LEU A 91 3.22 7.58 0.01
N MET A 92 2.37 8.50 -0.48
CA MET A 92 1.32 9.16 0.32
C MET A 92 0.41 8.21 1.12
N PRO A 93 -0.11 7.09 0.56
CA PRO A 93 -1.01 6.19 1.29
C PRO A 93 -0.41 5.65 2.60
N THR A 94 0.88 5.28 2.58
CA THR A 94 1.59 4.77 3.77
C THR A 94 1.56 5.78 4.92
N TYR A 95 1.83 7.05 4.61
CA TYR A 95 1.89 8.11 5.61
C TYR A 95 0.52 8.56 6.11
N LEU A 96 -0.52 8.46 5.27
CA LEU A 96 -1.90 8.75 5.69
C LEU A 96 -2.45 7.65 6.62
N ASN A 97 -2.20 6.39 6.28
CA ASN A 97 -2.72 5.25 7.03
C ASN A 97 -2.13 5.14 8.44
N ASP A 98 -0.83 5.38 8.59
CA ASP A 98 -0.16 5.42 9.88
C ASP A 98 -0.70 6.54 10.78
N LEU A 99 -0.90 7.74 10.23
CA LEU A 99 -1.34 8.89 11.03
C LEU A 99 -2.80 8.77 11.49
N ALA A 100 -3.65 8.20 10.65
CA ALA A 100 -5.06 8.04 10.95
C ALA A 100 -5.30 6.93 12.00
N GLY A 101 -4.35 6.01 12.20
CA GLY A 101 -4.52 4.87 13.09
C GLY A 101 -5.27 3.72 12.43
N VAL A 102 -5.22 3.65 11.08
CA VAL A 102 -5.78 2.53 10.30
C VAL A 102 -5.16 1.22 10.76
N GLU A 103 -3.86 1.20 11.03
CA GLU A 103 -3.19 0.01 11.53
C GLU A 103 -3.79 -0.48 12.85
N GLY A 104 -4.19 0.42 13.75
CA GLY A 104 -4.90 0.06 14.97
C GLY A 104 -6.24 -0.64 14.70
N LEU A 105 -7.00 -0.15 13.71
CA LEU A 105 -8.24 -0.79 13.28
C LEU A 105 -8.01 -2.13 12.57
N VAL A 106 -6.92 -2.27 11.82
CA VAL A 106 -6.53 -3.53 11.17
C VAL A 106 -6.16 -4.57 12.22
N GLN A 107 -5.38 -4.20 13.23
CA GLN A 107 -5.01 -5.10 14.32
C GLN A 107 -6.22 -5.49 15.16
N GLU A 108 -7.13 -4.55 15.43
CA GLU A 108 -8.41 -4.85 16.07
C GLU A 108 -9.25 -5.82 15.22
N ALA A 109 -9.40 -5.55 13.92
CA ALA A 109 -10.12 -6.41 13.01
C ALA A 109 -9.50 -7.81 12.92
N PHE A 110 -8.17 -7.91 12.92
CA PHE A 110 -7.45 -9.17 12.97
C PHE A 110 -7.77 -9.94 14.26
N ALA A 111 -7.71 -9.26 15.42
CA ALA A 111 -8.03 -9.86 16.71
C ALA A 111 -9.48 -10.38 16.76
N ARG A 112 -10.43 -9.59 16.23
CA ARG A 112 -11.85 -9.96 16.15
C ARG A 112 -12.09 -11.10 15.16
N SER A 113 -11.40 -11.11 14.02
CA SER A 113 -11.59 -12.12 12.96
C SER A 113 -11.30 -13.57 13.40
N LYS A 114 -10.59 -13.76 14.51
CA LYS A 114 -10.26 -15.09 15.06
C LYS A 114 -11.47 -15.81 15.66
N LYS A 115 -12.54 -15.09 15.99
CA LYS A 115 -13.71 -15.66 16.68
C LYS A 115 -15.02 -15.06 16.15
N ASN A 116 -16.08 -15.84 16.28
CA ASN A 116 -17.45 -15.40 16.06
C ASN A 116 -18.21 -15.36 17.39
N ILE A 117 -19.09 -14.37 17.55
CA ILE A 117 -19.90 -14.17 18.76
C ILE A 117 -21.34 -14.59 18.48
N ARG A 118 -21.91 -15.51 19.27
CA ARG A 118 -23.35 -15.80 19.26
C ARG A 118 -24.06 -14.65 19.96
N LEU A 119 -24.72 -13.78 19.21
CA LEU A 119 -25.31 -12.55 19.73
C LEU A 119 -26.82 -12.69 19.86
N ALA A 120 -27.38 -12.21 20.96
CA ALA A 120 -28.81 -11.89 21.04
C ALA A 120 -29.02 -10.39 21.27
N HIS A 121 -30.13 -9.84 20.78
CA HIS A 121 -30.38 -8.41 20.73
C HIS A 121 -31.81 -8.04 21.16
N ILE A 122 -31.91 -6.96 21.93
CA ILE A 122 -33.16 -6.25 22.20
C ILE A 122 -33.02 -4.85 21.64
N PHE A 123 -33.95 -4.45 20.79
CA PHE A 123 -34.01 -3.13 20.19
C PHE A 123 -35.27 -2.40 20.64
N ILE A 124 -35.15 -1.16 21.10
CA ILE A 124 -36.30 -0.31 21.41
C ILE A 124 -36.17 0.96 20.58
N ALA A 125 -37.10 1.16 19.65
CA ALA A 125 -37.00 2.23 18.67
C ALA A 125 -37.13 3.61 19.33
N ALA A 126 -36.34 4.57 18.85
CA ALA A 126 -36.48 5.97 19.24
C ALA A 126 -36.16 6.88 18.04
N LYS A 127 -37.14 7.69 17.63
CA LYS A 127 -36.97 8.59 16.49
C LYS A 127 -36.01 9.73 16.85
N ALA A 128 -35.03 9.98 15.99
CA ALA A 128 -34.13 11.12 16.13
C ALA A 128 -34.93 12.45 16.13
N GLY A 129 -34.59 13.35 17.06
CA GLY A 129 -35.25 14.66 17.18
C GLY A 129 -36.65 14.65 17.81
N SER A 130 -37.09 13.52 18.40
CA SER A 130 -38.36 13.41 19.13
C SER A 130 -38.15 13.15 20.62
N ASP A 131 -39.20 13.31 21.44
CA ASP A 131 -39.16 12.90 22.85
C ASP A 131 -38.88 11.39 22.95
N THR A 132 -37.80 11.04 23.65
CA THR A 132 -37.35 9.65 23.81
C THR A 132 -37.59 9.09 25.21
N THR A 133 -38.26 9.84 26.08
CA THR A 133 -38.47 9.49 27.49
C THR A 133 -39.20 8.16 27.63
N ALA A 134 -40.23 7.91 26.80
CA ALA A 134 -40.97 6.66 26.82
C ALA A 134 -40.11 5.45 26.38
N ALA A 135 -39.32 5.61 25.31
CA ALA A 135 -38.41 4.58 24.83
C ALA A 135 -37.30 4.29 25.86
N TRP A 136 -36.77 5.33 26.51
CA TRP A 136 -35.79 5.17 27.58
C TRP A 136 -36.37 4.44 28.79
N ARG A 137 -37.58 4.79 29.23
CA ARG A 137 -38.26 4.10 30.33
C ARG A 137 -38.47 2.62 30.01
N ARG A 138 -38.99 2.28 28.81
CA ARG A 138 -39.11 0.88 28.35
C ARG A 138 -37.76 0.16 28.36
N THR A 139 -36.69 0.85 27.98
CA THR A 139 -35.33 0.30 28.01
C THR A 139 -34.86 -0.01 29.43
N GLN A 140 -35.14 0.88 30.37
CA GLN A 140 -34.81 0.66 31.78
C GLN A 140 -35.62 -0.50 32.39
N GLU A 141 -36.89 -0.63 32.04
CA GLU A 141 -37.73 -1.76 32.46
C GLU A 141 -37.19 -3.10 31.92
N ALA A 142 -36.86 -3.15 30.63
CA ALA A 142 -36.25 -4.33 30.00
C ALA A 142 -34.92 -4.70 30.69
N TYR A 143 -34.06 -3.72 30.93
CA TYR A 143 -32.77 -3.92 31.58
C TYR A 143 -32.93 -4.39 33.05
N ALA A 144 -33.85 -3.78 33.80
CA ALA A 144 -34.15 -4.20 35.16
C ALA A 144 -34.70 -5.63 35.23
N ALA A 145 -35.49 -6.07 34.23
CA ALA A 145 -35.95 -7.45 34.14
C ALA A 145 -34.78 -8.43 33.93
N LEU A 146 -33.82 -8.08 33.07
CA LEU A 146 -32.60 -8.87 32.89
C LEU A 146 -31.77 -8.97 34.18
N GLN A 147 -31.64 -7.85 34.91
CA GLN A 147 -30.93 -7.82 36.20
C GLN A 147 -31.60 -8.68 37.28
N LYS A 148 -32.93 -8.83 37.23
CA LYS A 148 -33.70 -9.71 38.13
C LYS A 148 -33.64 -11.20 37.73
N GLY A 149 -32.93 -11.54 36.65
CA GLY A 149 -32.76 -12.92 36.21
C GLY A 149 -33.78 -13.42 35.20
N THR A 150 -34.67 -12.57 34.68
CA THR A 150 -35.56 -12.94 33.56
C THR A 150 -34.71 -13.30 32.35
N SER A 151 -35.05 -14.40 31.67
CA SER A 151 -34.24 -14.85 30.53
C SER A 151 -34.27 -13.82 29.40
N PHE A 152 -33.13 -13.64 28.73
CA PHE A 152 -33.01 -12.66 27.65
C PHE A 152 -34.05 -12.86 26.54
N ALA A 153 -34.36 -14.11 26.19
CA ALA A 153 -35.37 -14.42 25.18
C ALA A 153 -36.78 -13.96 25.57
N GLN A 154 -37.16 -14.09 26.85
CA GLN A 154 -38.44 -13.57 27.33
C GLN A 154 -38.49 -12.04 27.28
N VAL A 155 -37.42 -11.38 27.72
CA VAL A 155 -37.35 -9.91 27.67
C VAL A 155 -37.37 -9.43 26.21
N ALA A 156 -36.65 -10.09 25.30
CA ALA A 156 -36.65 -9.75 23.88
C ALA A 156 -38.05 -9.87 23.25
N ARG A 157 -38.78 -10.96 23.51
CA ARG A 157 -40.15 -11.13 23.01
C ARG A 157 -41.12 -10.06 23.50
N GLN A 158 -40.92 -9.60 24.74
CA GLN A 158 -41.81 -8.63 25.38
C GLN A 158 -41.48 -7.18 24.99
N TYR A 159 -40.19 -6.82 24.97
CA TYR A 159 -39.76 -5.43 24.89
C TYR A 159 -39.19 -5.02 23.54
N SER A 160 -38.68 -5.97 22.74
CA SER A 160 -38.03 -5.63 21.48
C SER A 160 -39.04 -5.19 20.42
N ASP A 161 -38.73 -4.07 19.77
CA ASP A 161 -39.43 -3.57 18.60
C ASP A 161 -38.86 -4.18 17.29
N ASP A 162 -37.83 -5.02 17.37
CA ASP A 162 -37.40 -5.87 16.24
C ASP A 162 -38.45 -6.96 15.99
N PRO A 163 -39.08 -7.02 14.80
CA PRO A 163 -40.12 -8.01 14.49
C PRO A 163 -39.65 -9.46 14.67
N SER A 164 -38.38 -9.76 14.39
CA SER A 164 -37.83 -11.13 14.48
C SER A 164 -37.74 -11.63 15.92
N ALA A 165 -37.56 -10.71 16.88
CA ALA A 165 -37.35 -11.01 18.29
C ALA A 165 -38.53 -11.73 18.95
N ARG A 166 -39.75 -11.57 18.42
CA ARG A 166 -40.96 -12.25 18.89
C ARG A 166 -40.86 -13.77 18.70
N GLU A 167 -40.29 -14.19 17.58
CA GLU A 167 -40.17 -15.60 17.22
C GLU A 167 -38.89 -16.19 17.82
N ASN A 168 -37.74 -15.58 17.53
CA ASN A 168 -36.41 -16.13 17.87
C ASN A 168 -35.90 -15.74 19.27
N GLY A 169 -36.65 -14.93 20.03
CA GLY A 169 -36.20 -14.45 21.35
C GLY A 169 -34.98 -13.52 21.26
N GLY A 170 -34.83 -12.81 20.15
CA GLY A 170 -33.72 -11.90 19.88
C GLY A 170 -32.43 -12.57 19.45
N ASP A 171 -32.40 -13.89 19.19
CA ASP A 171 -31.18 -14.57 18.71
C ASP A 171 -30.80 -14.11 17.30
N ALA A 172 -29.69 -13.39 17.19
CA ALA A 172 -29.14 -12.86 15.94
C ALA A 172 -28.10 -13.80 15.31
N GLY A 173 -27.89 -15.00 15.87
CA GLY A 173 -26.92 -15.96 15.36
C GLY A 173 -25.47 -15.58 15.66
N TYR A 174 -24.54 -16.08 14.85
CA TYR A 174 -23.12 -15.79 14.99
C TYR A 174 -22.74 -14.56 14.19
N ILE A 175 -22.03 -13.63 14.81
CA ILE A 175 -21.55 -12.39 14.21
C ILE A 175 -20.04 -12.47 14.06
N ALA A 176 -19.55 -12.18 12.85
CA ALA A 176 -18.13 -12.05 12.53
C ALA A 176 -17.69 -10.57 12.55
N VAL A 177 -16.39 -10.33 12.38
CA VAL A 177 -15.89 -8.96 12.13
C VAL A 177 -16.46 -8.43 10.82
N PHE A 178 -16.75 -7.13 10.76
CA PHE A 178 -17.39 -6.42 9.65
C PHE A 178 -18.88 -6.76 9.42
N SER A 179 -19.48 -7.69 10.17
CA SER A 179 -20.90 -8.06 10.01
C SER A 179 -21.86 -7.01 10.57
N LEU A 180 -21.41 -6.15 11.48
CA LEU A 180 -22.21 -5.09 12.09
C LEU A 180 -21.59 -3.71 11.83
N PRO A 181 -22.40 -2.63 11.82
CA PRO A 181 -21.88 -1.27 11.94
C PRO A 181 -20.89 -1.16 13.10
N TYR A 182 -19.79 -0.44 12.92
CA TYR A 182 -18.65 -0.48 13.83
C TYR A 182 -19.02 -0.17 15.29
N THR A 183 -19.95 0.77 15.49
CA THR A 183 -20.47 1.12 16.83
C THR A 183 -21.19 -0.05 17.51
N LEU A 184 -21.96 -0.85 16.76
CA LEU A 184 -22.64 -2.04 17.27
C LEU A 184 -21.64 -3.20 17.45
N GLU A 185 -20.68 -3.35 16.53
CA GLU A 185 -19.61 -4.34 16.64
C GLU A 185 -18.82 -4.14 17.94
N ASN A 186 -18.45 -2.90 18.27
CA ASN A 186 -17.76 -2.57 19.53
C ASN A 186 -18.57 -2.98 20.76
N ALA A 187 -19.88 -2.75 20.77
CA ALA A 187 -20.74 -3.15 21.87
C ALA A 187 -20.84 -4.69 21.97
N ALA A 188 -20.95 -5.39 20.83
CA ALA A 188 -21.00 -6.85 20.81
C ALA A 188 -19.69 -7.49 21.30
N TYR A 189 -18.54 -7.09 20.74
CA TYR A 189 -17.23 -7.61 21.12
C TYR A 189 -16.76 -7.14 22.51
N GLY A 190 -17.30 -6.02 23.00
CA GLY A 190 -17.07 -5.53 24.36
C GLY A 190 -17.91 -6.22 25.44
N THR A 191 -18.92 -7.00 25.06
CA THR A 191 -19.79 -7.71 26.02
C THR A 191 -19.19 -9.08 26.38
N PRO A 192 -18.87 -9.35 27.66
CA PRO A 192 -18.30 -10.63 28.08
C PRO A 192 -19.23 -11.83 27.77
N ALA A 193 -18.64 -12.98 27.43
CA ALA A 193 -19.37 -14.21 27.15
C ALA A 193 -20.29 -14.61 28.33
N GLY A 194 -21.52 -14.98 28.01
CA GLY A 194 -22.56 -15.33 28.98
C GLY A 194 -23.32 -14.14 29.59
N THR A 195 -22.87 -12.90 29.33
CA THR A 195 -23.44 -11.69 29.93
C THR A 195 -24.22 -10.84 28.93
N HIS A 196 -24.86 -9.78 29.41
CA HIS A 196 -25.53 -8.77 28.59
C HIS A 196 -24.93 -7.38 28.82
N SER A 197 -24.95 -6.55 27.79
CA SER A 197 -24.45 -5.18 27.83
C SER A 197 -25.34 -4.29 28.70
N ALA A 198 -24.79 -3.16 29.16
CA ALA A 198 -25.64 -2.04 29.58
C ALA A 198 -26.43 -1.52 28.36
N PRO A 199 -27.58 -0.83 28.57
CA PRO A 199 -28.29 -0.20 27.47
C PRO A 199 -27.44 0.91 26.84
N PHE A 200 -27.36 0.92 25.52
CA PHE A 200 -26.65 1.96 24.78
C PHE A 200 -27.51 2.52 23.65
N ARG A 201 -27.22 3.76 23.24
CA ARG A 201 -28.05 4.54 22.32
C ARG A 201 -27.39 4.69 20.95
N THR A 202 -28.19 4.54 19.90
CA THR A 202 -27.84 4.94 18.52
C THR A 202 -28.88 5.94 17.99
N ARG A 203 -28.72 6.38 16.73
CA ARG A 203 -29.72 7.19 16.05
C ARG A 203 -31.08 6.48 15.88
N ALA A 204 -31.08 5.15 15.81
CA ALA A 204 -32.29 4.36 15.59
C ALA A 204 -33.07 4.08 16.88
N GLY A 205 -32.39 4.05 18.03
CA GLY A 205 -33.02 3.65 19.29
C GLY A 205 -32.04 3.26 20.38
N TYR A 206 -32.54 2.47 21.32
CA TYR A 206 -31.79 1.87 22.41
C TYR A 206 -31.57 0.38 22.14
N HIS A 207 -30.40 -0.12 22.53
CA HIS A 207 -29.97 -1.47 22.26
C HIS A 207 -29.45 -2.12 23.54
N ILE A 208 -29.76 -3.40 23.71
CA ILE A 208 -29.15 -4.27 24.72
C ILE A 208 -28.70 -5.54 24.00
N PHE A 209 -27.42 -5.89 24.12
CA PHE A 209 -26.88 -7.11 23.55
C PHE A 209 -26.64 -8.17 24.62
N ARG A 210 -26.68 -9.43 24.23
CA ARG A 210 -26.19 -10.56 25.01
C ARG A 210 -25.21 -11.38 24.18
N ASN A 211 -24.01 -11.56 24.72
CA ASN A 211 -23.05 -12.51 24.19
C ASN A 211 -23.43 -13.91 24.74
N ALA A 212 -24.12 -14.70 23.95
CA ALA A 212 -24.57 -16.04 24.33
C ALA A 212 -23.46 -17.10 24.26
N GLY A 213 -22.31 -16.76 23.68
CA GLY A 213 -21.14 -17.63 23.57
C GLY A 213 -20.23 -17.22 22.43
N GLU A 214 -19.02 -17.80 22.42
CA GLU A 214 -18.01 -17.52 21.41
C GLU A 214 -17.50 -18.84 20.81
N ARG A 215 -17.11 -18.81 19.52
CA ARG A 215 -16.43 -19.92 18.86
C ARG A 215 -15.28 -19.41 18.01
N PRO A 216 -14.22 -20.21 17.75
CA PRO A 216 -13.27 -19.91 16.69
C PRO A 216 -13.99 -19.68 15.37
N ASP A 217 -13.54 -18.70 14.58
CA ASP A 217 -14.10 -18.50 13.24
C ASP A 217 -13.66 -19.66 12.33
N PRO A 218 -14.59 -20.49 11.81
CA PRO A 218 -14.23 -21.58 10.91
C PRO A 218 -13.63 -21.10 9.59
N GLY A 219 -13.82 -19.82 9.24
CA GLY A 219 -13.39 -19.26 7.96
C GLY A 219 -14.51 -19.29 6.92
N THR A 220 -14.12 -19.34 5.65
CA THR A 220 -15.03 -19.19 4.51
C THR A 220 -15.42 -20.55 3.96
N LEU A 221 -16.71 -20.85 3.93
CA LEU A 221 -17.25 -22.10 3.41
C LEU A 221 -17.78 -21.93 1.98
N LYS A 222 -17.34 -22.81 1.08
CA LYS A 222 -17.92 -22.94 -0.26
C LYS A 222 -18.95 -24.06 -0.24
N ALA A 223 -20.17 -23.79 -0.68
CA ALA A 223 -21.26 -24.75 -0.63
C ALA A 223 -22.13 -24.73 -1.90
N SER A 224 -22.87 -25.82 -2.11
CA SER A 224 -23.99 -25.86 -3.05
C SER A 224 -25.28 -26.18 -2.30
N GLN A 225 -26.41 -25.62 -2.73
CA GLN A 225 -27.72 -25.90 -2.17
C GLN A 225 -28.75 -26.42 -3.17
N ILE A 226 -29.74 -27.13 -2.65
CA ILE A 226 -31.04 -27.35 -3.25
C ILE A 226 -32.07 -26.78 -2.26
N LEU A 227 -32.73 -25.69 -2.64
CA LEU A 227 -33.84 -25.11 -1.87
C LEU A 227 -35.16 -25.59 -2.45
N LEU A 228 -36.00 -26.24 -1.65
CA LEU A 228 -37.40 -26.49 -1.97
C LEU A 228 -38.28 -25.53 -1.16
N ALA A 229 -38.70 -24.45 -1.81
CA ALA A 229 -39.47 -23.39 -1.17
C ALA A 229 -40.92 -23.80 -0.97
N PHE A 230 -41.57 -23.19 0.02
CA PHE A 230 -43.01 -23.34 0.18
C PHE A 230 -43.77 -22.40 -0.77
N PRO A 231 -44.86 -22.87 -1.39
CA PRO A 231 -45.75 -21.96 -2.11
C PRO A 231 -46.37 -20.94 -1.13
N PRO A 232 -46.70 -19.72 -1.58
CA PRO A 232 -47.41 -18.75 -0.76
C PRO A 232 -48.70 -19.36 -0.16
N GLY A 233 -48.89 -19.25 1.15
CA GLY A 233 -50.06 -19.82 1.84
C GLY A 233 -50.03 -21.34 2.03
N ALA A 234 -48.87 -21.99 1.88
CA ALA A 234 -48.72 -23.44 2.03
C ALA A 234 -49.39 -24.00 3.29
N THR A 235 -50.28 -24.96 3.09
CA THR A 235 -50.89 -25.75 4.16
C THR A 235 -49.88 -26.72 4.76
N ASP A 236 -50.20 -27.33 5.91
CA ASP A 236 -49.33 -28.36 6.50
C ASP A 236 -49.18 -29.58 5.59
N ALA A 237 -50.20 -29.89 4.78
CA ALA A 237 -50.14 -30.94 3.76
C ALA A 237 -49.13 -30.59 2.65
N ASP A 238 -49.10 -29.33 2.20
CA ASP A 238 -48.13 -28.86 1.20
C ASP A 238 -46.71 -28.94 1.75
N LYS A 239 -46.50 -28.46 2.98
CA LYS A 239 -45.19 -28.52 3.64
C LYS A 239 -44.70 -29.96 3.80
N ALA A 240 -45.58 -30.89 4.11
CA ALA A 240 -45.26 -32.32 4.20
C ALA A 240 -44.92 -32.92 2.82
N ALA A 241 -45.60 -32.52 1.75
CA ALA A 241 -45.28 -32.95 0.39
C ALA A 241 -43.90 -32.44 -0.08
N VAL A 242 -43.59 -31.17 0.21
CA VAL A 242 -42.27 -30.59 -0.07
C VAL A 242 -41.17 -31.33 0.71
N LYS A 243 -41.42 -31.68 1.98
CA LYS A 243 -40.50 -32.50 2.78
C LYS A 243 -40.25 -33.86 2.13
N LYS A 244 -41.29 -34.58 1.71
CA LYS A 244 -41.15 -35.89 1.02
C LYS A 244 -40.28 -35.79 -0.23
N ARG A 245 -40.41 -34.68 -0.98
CA ARG A 245 -39.55 -34.41 -2.13
C ARG A 245 -38.10 -34.16 -1.70
N ALA A 246 -37.86 -33.37 -0.65
CA ALA A 246 -36.52 -33.16 -0.10
C ALA A 246 -35.87 -34.49 0.33
N ASP A 247 -36.60 -35.33 1.07
CA ASP A 247 -36.12 -36.64 1.52
C ASP A 247 -35.76 -37.55 0.33
N SER A 248 -36.57 -37.54 -0.73
CA SER A 248 -36.32 -38.30 -1.97
C SER A 248 -35.06 -37.82 -2.71
N LEU A 249 -34.89 -36.51 -2.85
CA LEU A 249 -33.68 -35.94 -3.47
C LEU A 249 -32.43 -36.26 -2.66
N HIS A 250 -32.49 -36.14 -1.33
CA HIS A 250 -31.38 -36.52 -0.45
C HIS A 250 -31.04 -38.00 -0.59
N ALA A 251 -32.03 -38.91 -0.64
CA ALA A 251 -31.78 -40.34 -0.85
C ALA A 251 -31.09 -40.63 -2.20
N ARG A 252 -31.41 -39.88 -3.26
CA ARG A 252 -30.73 -39.99 -4.56
C ARG A 252 -29.28 -39.49 -4.48
N LEU A 253 -29.06 -38.37 -3.78
CA LEU A 253 -27.72 -37.82 -3.56
C LEU A 253 -26.81 -38.79 -2.80
N LEU A 254 -27.32 -39.46 -1.76
CA LEU A 254 -26.58 -40.49 -1.02
C LEU A 254 -26.23 -41.72 -1.87
N LYS A 255 -26.98 -41.97 -2.95
CA LYS A 255 -26.70 -43.04 -3.93
C LYS A 255 -25.79 -42.59 -5.08
N GLY A 256 -25.21 -41.39 -5.00
CA GLY A 256 -24.24 -40.88 -5.99
C GLY A 256 -24.84 -40.10 -7.14
N ALA A 257 -26.11 -39.67 -7.07
CA ALA A 257 -26.65 -38.73 -8.05
C ALA A 257 -25.86 -37.41 -8.05
N ASP A 258 -25.67 -36.80 -9.22
CA ASP A 258 -24.99 -35.51 -9.34
C ASP A 258 -25.79 -34.39 -8.66
N PHE A 259 -25.13 -33.66 -7.76
CA PHE A 259 -25.77 -32.59 -6.98
C PHE A 259 -26.18 -31.43 -7.87
N GLY A 260 -25.31 -31.04 -8.81
CA GLY A 260 -25.55 -29.90 -9.69
C GLY A 260 -26.77 -30.10 -10.56
N SER A 261 -26.91 -31.30 -11.14
CA SER A 261 -28.06 -31.69 -11.97
C SER A 261 -29.37 -31.64 -11.18
N LEU A 262 -29.38 -32.15 -9.94
CA LEU A 262 -30.57 -32.08 -9.09
C LEU A 262 -30.87 -30.64 -8.64
N ALA A 263 -29.85 -29.83 -8.36
CA ALA A 263 -30.02 -28.42 -8.02
C ALA A 263 -30.63 -27.64 -9.18
N THR A 264 -30.09 -27.78 -10.39
CA THR A 264 -30.61 -27.13 -11.59
C THR A 264 -32.06 -27.53 -11.90
N GLN A 265 -32.42 -28.79 -11.67
CA GLN A 265 -33.75 -29.29 -11.97
C GLN A 265 -34.81 -28.93 -10.90
N PHE A 266 -34.43 -28.92 -9.62
CA PHE A 266 -35.41 -28.89 -8.53
C PHE A 266 -35.28 -27.70 -7.57
N SER A 267 -34.16 -26.99 -7.55
CA SER A 267 -33.99 -25.88 -6.62
C SER A 267 -34.84 -24.68 -7.04
N ASN A 268 -35.54 -24.10 -6.06
CA ASN A 268 -36.31 -22.86 -6.20
C ASN A 268 -35.45 -21.61 -5.94
N ASP A 269 -34.21 -21.77 -5.49
CA ASP A 269 -33.22 -20.69 -5.58
C ASP A 269 -32.68 -20.63 -7.00
N VAL A 270 -33.32 -19.81 -7.84
CA VAL A 270 -33.02 -19.69 -9.28
C VAL A 270 -31.57 -19.29 -9.53
N VAL A 271 -31.00 -18.43 -8.67
CA VAL A 271 -29.63 -17.93 -8.85
C VAL A 271 -28.63 -19.07 -8.69
N SER A 272 -28.71 -19.83 -7.60
CA SER A 272 -27.82 -20.99 -7.42
C SER A 272 -28.16 -22.12 -8.38
N ALA A 273 -29.44 -22.40 -8.67
CA ALA A 273 -29.86 -23.45 -9.60
C ALA A 273 -29.21 -23.31 -10.98
N ASN A 274 -29.16 -22.08 -11.51
CA ASN A 274 -28.52 -21.75 -12.78
C ASN A 274 -27.00 -21.96 -12.74
N ASN A 275 -26.40 -21.89 -11.55
CA ASN A 275 -24.99 -22.21 -11.31
C ASN A 275 -24.81 -23.57 -10.62
N LYS A 276 -25.60 -24.59 -11.01
CA LYS A 276 -25.49 -25.98 -10.48
C LYS A 276 -25.58 -26.06 -8.95
N GLY A 277 -26.42 -25.22 -8.36
CA GLY A 277 -26.65 -25.09 -6.92
C GLY A 277 -25.56 -24.33 -6.18
N GLU A 278 -24.51 -23.82 -6.81
CA GLU A 278 -23.41 -23.14 -6.12
C GLU A 278 -23.87 -21.83 -5.47
N LEU A 279 -23.53 -21.69 -4.19
CA LEU A 279 -23.73 -20.47 -3.40
C LEU A 279 -22.51 -19.56 -3.50
N GLN A 280 -22.69 -18.28 -3.19
CA GLN A 280 -21.56 -17.42 -2.87
C GLN A 280 -20.83 -17.93 -1.61
N ASP A 281 -19.57 -17.52 -1.47
CA ASP A 281 -18.72 -17.87 -0.33
C ASP A 281 -19.41 -17.47 1.00
N ILE A 282 -19.61 -18.46 1.87
CA ILE A 282 -20.38 -18.32 3.11
C ILE A 282 -19.45 -17.99 4.26
N THR A 283 -19.71 -16.89 4.93
CA THR A 283 -19.08 -16.51 6.21
C THR A 283 -20.15 -16.37 7.30
N ALA A 284 -19.74 -16.34 8.57
CA ALA A 284 -20.70 -16.26 9.68
C ALA A 284 -21.44 -14.91 9.71
N GLY A 285 -22.74 -14.96 9.97
CA GLY A 285 -23.61 -13.80 10.10
C GLY A 285 -24.19 -13.29 8.78
N GLN A 286 -24.07 -14.07 7.70
CA GLN A 286 -24.62 -13.72 6.38
C GLN A 286 -25.97 -14.38 6.10
N TYR A 287 -26.25 -15.53 6.72
CA TYR A 287 -27.46 -16.33 6.47
C TYR A 287 -28.29 -16.51 7.75
N ASP A 288 -29.50 -17.05 7.59
CA ASP A 288 -30.36 -17.44 8.71
C ASP A 288 -29.60 -18.34 9.71
N PRO A 289 -29.76 -18.12 11.04
CA PRO A 289 -29.02 -18.88 12.05
C PRO A 289 -29.20 -20.40 11.99
N VAL A 290 -30.38 -20.89 11.59
CA VAL A 290 -30.64 -22.33 11.45
C VAL A 290 -29.87 -22.87 10.26
N PHE A 291 -29.88 -22.14 9.14
CA PHE A 291 -29.11 -22.50 7.95
C PHE A 291 -27.61 -22.57 8.26
N GLU A 292 -27.03 -21.51 8.82
CA GLU A 292 -25.60 -21.49 9.15
C GLU A 292 -25.21 -22.62 10.10
N SER A 293 -26.03 -22.87 11.13
CA SER A 293 -25.77 -23.94 12.08
C SER A 293 -25.69 -25.32 11.42
N LYS A 294 -26.48 -25.58 10.38
CA LYS A 294 -26.47 -26.87 9.66
C LYS A 294 -25.31 -26.94 8.66
N VAL A 295 -25.03 -25.83 8.00
CA VAL A 295 -24.01 -25.74 6.95
C VAL A 295 -22.59 -25.82 7.53
N PHE A 296 -22.30 -25.07 8.60
CA PHE A 296 -20.99 -25.16 9.28
C PHE A 296 -20.80 -26.45 10.10
N ALA A 297 -21.85 -27.25 10.31
CA ALA A 297 -21.75 -28.57 10.94
C ALA A 297 -21.28 -29.68 9.99
N LEU A 298 -21.17 -29.40 8.68
CA LEU A 298 -20.70 -30.38 7.69
C LEU A 298 -19.20 -30.65 7.87
N ALA A 299 -18.87 -31.87 8.29
CA ALA A 299 -17.54 -32.21 8.79
C ALA A 299 -16.43 -32.22 7.73
N LYS A 300 -16.74 -32.55 6.46
CA LYS A 300 -15.74 -32.68 5.38
C LYS A 300 -16.26 -32.22 4.02
N ASP A 301 -15.33 -31.95 3.11
CA ASP A 301 -15.65 -31.61 1.73
C ASP A 301 -16.36 -32.77 1.05
N GLY A 302 -17.39 -32.45 0.26
CA GLY A 302 -18.32 -33.40 -0.31
C GLY A 302 -19.44 -33.87 0.61
N ALA A 303 -19.41 -33.56 1.92
CA ALA A 303 -20.49 -33.94 2.84
C ALA A 303 -21.81 -33.25 2.46
N ILE A 304 -22.91 -33.99 2.55
CA ILE A 304 -24.26 -33.55 2.23
C ILE A 304 -25.09 -33.55 3.52
N SER A 305 -25.81 -32.46 3.78
CA SER A 305 -26.71 -32.37 4.93
C SER A 305 -27.95 -33.23 4.72
N ALA A 306 -28.50 -33.78 5.81
CA ALA A 306 -29.90 -34.19 5.80
C ALA A 306 -30.81 -32.97 5.46
N PRO A 307 -32.01 -33.18 4.89
CA PRO A 307 -32.95 -32.09 4.68
C PRO A 307 -33.24 -31.36 6.00
N PHE A 308 -33.13 -30.03 6.00
CA PHE A 308 -33.44 -29.20 7.16
C PHE A 308 -34.32 -28.01 6.78
N LEU A 309 -35.14 -27.58 7.73
CA LEU A 309 -36.17 -26.56 7.52
C LEU A 309 -35.66 -25.17 7.95
N THR A 310 -35.99 -24.16 7.16
CA THR A 310 -35.87 -22.73 7.50
C THR A 310 -37.16 -22.01 7.15
N ALA A 311 -37.23 -20.70 7.39
CA ALA A 311 -38.35 -19.87 6.91
C ALA A 311 -38.57 -19.91 5.39
N HIS A 312 -37.52 -20.20 4.60
CA HIS A 312 -37.58 -20.25 3.15
C HIS A 312 -38.01 -21.60 2.58
N GLY A 313 -38.14 -22.64 3.41
CA GLY A 313 -38.46 -24.00 2.99
C GLY A 313 -37.39 -25.02 3.39
N TRP A 314 -37.36 -26.15 2.68
CA TRP A 314 -36.45 -27.26 2.94
C TRP A 314 -35.15 -27.11 2.15
N HIS A 315 -34.03 -27.27 2.83
CA HIS A 315 -32.70 -27.14 2.26
C HIS A 315 -31.96 -28.47 2.30
N ILE A 316 -31.19 -28.74 1.25
CA ILE A 316 -30.14 -29.76 1.23
C ILE A 316 -28.86 -29.04 0.80
N VAL A 317 -27.81 -29.12 1.60
CA VAL A 317 -26.55 -28.41 1.34
C VAL A 317 -25.41 -29.40 1.22
N LYS A 318 -24.56 -29.21 0.22
CA LYS A 318 -23.30 -29.91 0.04
C LYS A 318 -22.14 -28.96 0.31
N ARG A 319 -21.26 -29.34 1.23
CA ARG A 319 -19.99 -28.63 1.44
C ARG A 319 -19.04 -28.95 0.29
N ARG A 320 -18.48 -27.92 -0.34
CA ARG A 320 -17.51 -28.06 -1.44
C ARG A 320 -16.08 -27.88 -0.95
N ALA A 321 -15.84 -26.84 -0.16
CA ALA A 321 -14.55 -26.53 0.42
C ALA A 321 -14.72 -25.70 1.69
N LEU A 322 -13.74 -25.75 2.58
CA LEU A 322 -13.59 -24.81 3.69
C LEU A 322 -12.21 -24.16 3.59
N VAL A 323 -12.17 -22.83 3.51
CA VAL A 323 -10.94 -22.05 3.63
C VAL A 323 -10.84 -21.58 5.08
N PRO A 324 -9.95 -22.16 5.91
CA PRO A 324 -9.88 -21.83 7.32
C PRO A 324 -9.49 -20.37 7.55
N ARG A 325 -10.00 -19.77 8.62
CA ARG A 325 -9.56 -18.43 9.05
C ARG A 325 -8.07 -18.45 9.35
N ALA A 326 -7.33 -17.50 8.79
CA ALA A 326 -5.92 -17.30 9.11
C ALA A 326 -5.76 -16.94 10.60
N THR A 327 -4.84 -17.64 11.28
CA THR A 327 -4.54 -17.42 12.70
C THR A 327 -3.32 -16.53 12.91
N THR A 328 -2.54 -16.31 11.84
CA THR A 328 -1.33 -15.47 11.80
C THR A 328 -1.58 -14.21 10.97
N ALA A 329 -0.97 -13.11 11.40
CA ALA A 329 -1.03 -11.83 10.72
C ALA A 329 0.03 -11.76 9.62
N THR A 330 -0.13 -12.54 8.56
CA THR A 330 0.74 -12.42 7.38
C THR A 330 0.46 -11.11 6.65
N PRO A 331 1.40 -10.59 5.83
CA PRO A 331 1.17 -9.38 5.05
C PRO A 331 -0.12 -9.42 4.22
N GLU A 332 -0.44 -10.56 3.62
CA GLU A 332 -1.64 -10.76 2.80
C GLU A 332 -2.92 -10.67 3.63
N VAL A 333 -2.92 -11.26 4.83
CA VAL A 333 -4.06 -11.22 5.77
C VAL A 333 -4.29 -9.80 6.27
N LEU A 334 -3.22 -9.12 6.67
CA LEU A 334 -3.31 -7.73 7.12
C LEU A 334 -3.77 -6.79 6.00
N GLN A 335 -3.33 -7.04 4.76
CA GLN A 335 -3.77 -6.26 3.61
C GLN A 335 -5.26 -6.46 3.30
N ALA A 336 -5.75 -7.70 3.29
CA ALA A 336 -7.18 -7.96 3.10
C ALA A 336 -8.04 -7.33 4.21
N LEU A 337 -7.56 -7.36 5.46
CA LEU A 337 -8.24 -6.68 6.58
C LEU A 337 -8.18 -5.15 6.45
N ARG A 338 -7.09 -4.59 5.92
CA ARG A 338 -6.97 -3.15 5.63
C ARG A 338 -8.00 -2.72 4.60
N GLU A 339 -8.17 -3.48 3.53
CA GLU A 339 -9.21 -3.24 2.53
C GLU A 339 -10.62 -3.30 3.16
N GLY A 340 -10.87 -4.27 4.04
CA GLY A 340 -12.13 -4.34 4.81
C GLY A 340 -12.34 -3.16 5.76
N VAL A 341 -11.27 -2.67 6.39
CA VAL A 341 -11.30 -1.47 7.23
C VAL A 341 -11.62 -0.24 6.40
N GLU A 342 -10.96 -0.06 5.26
CA GLU A 342 -11.16 1.07 4.35
C GLU A 342 -12.55 1.09 3.70
N ALA A 343 -13.13 -0.09 3.46
CA ALA A 343 -14.46 -0.25 2.89
C ALA A 343 -15.61 -0.15 3.91
N SER A 344 -15.33 -0.16 5.22
CA SER A 344 -16.38 -0.14 6.25
C SER A 344 -16.51 1.20 6.96
N ASP A 345 -17.63 1.39 7.68
CA ASP A 345 -17.97 2.63 8.39
C ASP A 345 -16.95 3.02 9.49
N ARG A 346 -16.13 2.07 9.94
CA ARG A 346 -15.03 2.32 10.90
C ARG A 346 -14.00 3.33 10.38
N ILE A 347 -13.78 3.40 9.05
CA ILE A 347 -12.81 4.36 8.49
C ILE A 347 -13.21 5.81 8.76
N ALA A 348 -14.52 6.10 8.84
CA ALA A 348 -15.03 7.43 9.14
C ALA A 348 -14.59 7.89 10.54
N THR A 349 -14.53 6.97 11.50
CA THR A 349 -14.09 7.29 12.88
C THR A 349 -12.65 7.79 12.88
N VAL A 350 -11.79 7.10 12.13
CA VAL A 350 -10.37 7.41 12.01
C VAL A 350 -10.15 8.69 11.20
N ARG A 351 -10.87 8.88 10.09
CA ARG A 351 -10.83 10.11 9.28
C ARG A 351 -11.23 11.33 10.09
N GLY A 352 -12.32 11.27 10.86
CA GLY A 352 -12.73 12.38 11.72
C GLY A 352 -11.76 12.68 12.88
N VAL A 353 -11.03 11.67 13.39
CA VAL A 353 -9.93 11.91 14.34
C VAL A 353 -8.75 12.62 13.66
N LEU A 354 -8.36 12.16 12.46
CA LEU A 354 -7.30 12.78 11.69
C LEU A 354 -7.64 14.23 11.31
N ALA A 355 -8.83 14.47 10.77
CA ALA A 355 -9.32 15.80 10.41
C ALA A 355 -9.26 16.76 11.62
N ARG A 356 -9.71 16.35 12.79
CA ARG A 356 -9.62 17.16 14.02
C ARG A 356 -8.19 17.45 14.45
N LYS A 357 -7.25 16.52 14.28
CA LYS A 357 -5.83 16.77 14.55
C LYS A 357 -5.26 17.82 13.59
N ILE A 358 -5.60 17.72 12.30
CA ILE A 358 -5.19 18.69 11.28
C ILE A 358 -5.76 20.07 11.59
N ASP A 359 -7.07 20.16 11.83
CA ASP A 359 -7.75 21.41 12.19
C ASP A 359 -7.12 22.06 13.43
N ALA A 360 -6.73 21.28 14.43
CA ALA A 360 -6.05 21.78 15.62
C ALA A 360 -4.63 22.30 15.35
N GLN A 361 -3.96 21.80 14.32
CA GLN A 361 -2.59 22.20 13.96
C GLN A 361 -2.57 23.45 13.07
N VAL A 362 -3.47 23.56 12.09
CA VAL A 362 -3.43 24.64 11.09
C VAL A 362 -4.60 25.61 11.15
N GLY A 363 -5.62 25.30 11.94
CA GLY A 363 -6.86 26.06 12.00
C GLY A 363 -7.79 25.74 10.83
N GLY A 364 -8.96 25.19 11.14
CA GLY A 364 -10.06 24.98 10.19
C GLY A 364 -11.28 25.78 10.62
N ALA A 365 -11.77 26.68 9.76
CA ALA A 365 -12.94 27.51 10.08
C ALA A 365 -13.86 27.72 8.87
N PRO A 366 -15.19 27.58 9.04
CA PRO A 366 -16.13 27.96 7.99
C PRO A 366 -16.04 29.46 7.73
N LEU A 367 -16.19 29.84 6.46
CA LEU A 367 -16.27 31.24 6.06
C LEU A 367 -17.73 31.71 6.07
N ALA A 368 -17.94 33.03 6.02
CA ALA A 368 -19.29 33.56 5.95
C ALA A 368 -19.90 33.31 4.56
N PHE A 369 -21.00 32.54 4.51
CA PHE A 369 -21.80 32.33 3.29
C PHE A 369 -23.26 32.08 3.66
N ASN A 370 -24.16 32.24 2.68
CA ASN A 370 -25.57 31.89 2.85
C ASN A 370 -25.77 30.38 2.63
N GLN A 371 -25.98 29.64 3.71
CA GLN A 371 -26.11 28.18 3.68
C GLN A 371 -27.35 27.68 2.93
N GLU A 372 -28.47 28.42 3.01
CA GLU A 372 -29.68 28.09 2.25
C GLU A 372 -29.42 28.21 0.75
N HIS A 373 -28.75 29.29 0.33
CA HIS A 373 -28.37 29.48 -1.06
C HIS A 373 -27.37 28.42 -1.54
N LEU A 374 -26.48 27.94 -0.68
CA LEU A 374 -25.57 26.84 -1.03
C LEU A 374 -26.35 25.56 -1.36
N PHE A 375 -27.35 25.22 -0.55
CA PHE A 375 -28.15 24.00 -0.75
C PHE A 375 -29.03 24.10 -1.99
N LEU A 376 -29.67 25.26 -2.21
CA LEU A 376 -30.44 25.52 -3.44
C LEU A 376 -29.57 25.49 -4.70
N TYR A 377 -28.35 26.05 -4.63
CA TYR A 377 -27.39 25.96 -5.72
C TYR A 377 -27.03 24.52 -6.03
N THR A 378 -26.80 23.73 -4.98
CA THR A 378 -26.40 22.33 -5.08
C THR A 378 -27.51 21.47 -5.70
N ASP A 379 -28.76 21.63 -5.25
CA ASP A 379 -29.91 20.94 -5.84
C ASP A 379 -30.08 21.29 -7.32
N SER A 380 -29.98 22.59 -7.65
CA SER A 380 -30.11 23.06 -9.03
C SER A 380 -29.08 22.40 -9.95
N LEU A 381 -27.80 22.37 -9.55
CA LEU A 381 -26.74 21.77 -10.37
C LEU A 381 -26.84 20.25 -10.47
N LEU A 382 -27.17 19.55 -9.39
CA LEU A 382 -27.35 18.09 -9.41
C LEU A 382 -28.53 17.66 -10.30
N GLU A 383 -29.55 18.52 -10.43
CA GLU A 383 -30.70 18.29 -11.30
C GLU A 383 -30.54 18.87 -12.72
N TYR A 384 -29.36 19.42 -13.06
CA TYR A 384 -29.11 20.13 -14.32
C TYR A 384 -30.11 21.28 -14.59
N LYS A 385 -30.59 21.93 -13.53
CA LYS A 385 -31.54 23.05 -13.57
C LYS A 385 -30.85 24.36 -13.20
N LYS A 386 -31.40 25.47 -13.69
CA LYS A 386 -31.04 26.79 -13.20
C LYS A 386 -31.83 27.08 -11.92
N PRO A 387 -31.20 27.65 -10.87
CA PRO A 387 -31.92 28.11 -9.69
C PRO A 387 -33.03 29.09 -10.07
N GLY A 388 -34.22 28.92 -9.50
CA GLY A 388 -35.36 29.81 -9.74
C GLY A 388 -35.24 31.19 -9.06
N ILE A 389 -34.16 31.41 -8.30
CA ILE A 389 -33.87 32.65 -7.58
C ILE A 389 -32.43 33.10 -7.87
N ALA A 390 -32.15 34.39 -7.71
CA ALA A 390 -30.79 34.89 -7.70
C ALA A 390 -30.08 34.41 -6.43
N LEU A 391 -28.96 33.70 -6.59
CA LEU A 391 -28.17 33.19 -5.48
C LEU A 391 -27.00 34.11 -5.18
N SER A 392 -26.61 34.17 -3.91
CA SER A 392 -25.49 34.98 -3.43
C SER A 392 -24.12 34.30 -3.58
N LEU A 393 -24.07 33.13 -4.21
CA LEU A 393 -22.89 32.28 -4.31
C LEU A 393 -22.68 31.85 -5.78
N ASN A 394 -21.44 31.55 -6.11
CA ASN A 394 -21.01 30.95 -7.37
C ASN A 394 -19.92 29.90 -7.11
N GLU A 395 -19.44 29.22 -8.16
CA GLU A 395 -18.45 28.14 -8.08
C GLU A 395 -17.16 28.51 -7.31
N THR A 396 -16.70 29.75 -7.43
CA THR A 396 -15.46 30.23 -6.79
C THR A 396 -15.67 30.78 -5.38
N THR A 397 -16.92 30.81 -4.90
CA THR A 397 -17.22 31.35 -3.56
C THR A 397 -16.59 30.47 -2.49
N PRO A 398 -15.77 31.04 -1.58
CA PRO A 398 -15.08 30.25 -0.58
C PRO A 398 -16.02 29.89 0.58
N LEU A 399 -16.01 28.63 1.01
CA LEU A 399 -16.90 28.08 2.03
C LEU A 399 -16.17 27.74 3.33
N LEU A 400 -14.93 27.29 3.21
CA LEU A 400 -14.13 26.76 4.31
C LEU A 400 -12.67 27.19 4.11
N ARG A 401 -12.00 27.54 5.20
CA ARG A 401 -10.55 27.77 5.21
C ARG A 401 -9.88 26.74 6.11
N ILE A 402 -8.89 26.03 5.57
CA ILE A 402 -7.99 25.14 6.31
C ILE A 402 -6.57 25.66 6.12
N GLY A 403 -5.93 26.13 7.19
CA GLY A 403 -4.61 26.76 7.11
C GLY A 403 -4.57 27.93 6.13
N ALA A 404 -3.70 27.81 5.11
CA ALA A 404 -3.56 28.81 4.05
C ALA A 404 -4.54 28.60 2.87
N GLN A 405 -5.21 27.45 2.78
CA GLN A 405 -6.04 27.07 1.64
C GLN A 405 -7.52 27.37 1.90
N SER A 406 -8.20 27.86 0.85
CA SER A 406 -9.66 28.01 0.82
C SER A 406 -10.28 26.92 -0.05
N PHE A 407 -11.36 26.31 0.44
CA PHE A 407 -12.19 25.38 -0.30
C PHE A 407 -13.47 26.09 -0.73
N THR A 408 -13.88 25.88 -1.98
CA THR A 408 -14.96 26.64 -2.62
C THR A 408 -16.23 25.83 -2.81
N VAL A 409 -17.24 26.46 -3.40
CA VAL A 409 -18.46 25.79 -3.85
C VAL A 409 -18.15 24.67 -4.84
N THR A 410 -17.16 24.80 -5.74
CA THR A 410 -16.72 23.71 -6.62
C THR A 410 -16.29 22.47 -5.84
N ASP A 411 -15.49 22.65 -4.78
CA ASP A 411 -15.04 21.53 -3.95
C ASP A 411 -16.22 20.86 -3.22
N TRP A 412 -17.15 21.67 -2.71
CA TRP A 412 -18.39 21.19 -2.12
C TRP A 412 -19.23 20.37 -3.10
N LEU A 413 -19.44 20.87 -4.33
CA LEU A 413 -20.21 20.17 -5.35
C LEU A 413 -19.57 18.83 -5.73
N LYS A 414 -18.24 18.80 -5.87
CA LYS A 414 -17.49 17.57 -6.10
C LYS A 414 -17.71 16.57 -4.95
N HIS A 415 -17.64 17.04 -3.70
CA HIS A 415 -17.88 16.21 -2.53
C HIS A 415 -19.32 15.68 -2.47
N VAL A 416 -20.32 16.54 -2.65
CA VAL A 416 -21.73 16.15 -2.61
C VAL A 416 -22.07 15.20 -3.75
N GLY A 417 -21.60 15.48 -4.97
CA GLY A 417 -21.84 14.61 -6.13
C GLY A 417 -21.34 13.18 -5.92
N ALA A 418 -20.23 13.02 -5.19
CA ALA A 418 -19.66 11.71 -4.88
C ALA A 418 -20.31 11.01 -3.67
N ASN A 419 -20.92 11.75 -2.73
CA ASN A 419 -21.28 11.21 -1.41
C ASN A 419 -22.76 11.34 -1.03
N ARG A 420 -23.58 12.11 -1.78
CA ARG A 420 -24.99 12.35 -1.43
C ARG A 420 -25.84 11.10 -1.54
N PHE A 421 -25.62 10.31 -2.58
CA PHE A 421 -26.39 9.10 -2.86
C PHE A 421 -25.47 7.89 -2.74
N LYS A 422 -26.06 6.72 -2.51
CA LYS A 422 -25.37 5.44 -2.69
C LYS A 422 -25.02 5.23 -4.16
N SER A 423 -24.14 4.27 -4.45
CA SER A 423 -23.74 3.91 -5.81
C SER A 423 -24.91 3.45 -6.69
N ASP A 424 -25.99 2.93 -6.10
CA ASP A 424 -27.23 2.56 -6.78
C ASP A 424 -28.22 3.74 -6.94
N GLY A 425 -27.82 4.96 -6.57
CA GLY A 425 -28.64 6.18 -6.61
C GLY A 425 -29.64 6.31 -5.45
N SER A 426 -29.74 5.34 -4.55
CA SER A 426 -30.67 5.39 -3.41
C SER A 426 -30.10 6.13 -2.20
N GLY A 427 -30.98 6.52 -1.28
CA GLY A 427 -30.61 7.05 0.04
C GLY A 427 -29.85 8.38 -0.03
N ALA A 428 -30.60 9.49 -0.04
CA ALA A 428 -30.02 10.83 0.02
C ALA A 428 -29.55 11.17 1.44
N LYS A 429 -28.26 11.50 1.61
CA LYS A 429 -27.75 12.08 2.86
C LYS A 429 -28.26 13.51 3.03
N PRO A 430 -28.67 13.92 4.25
CA PRO A 430 -29.00 15.31 4.55
C PRO A 430 -27.79 16.23 4.39
N TYR A 431 -28.03 17.45 3.90
CA TYR A 431 -26.96 18.43 3.72
C TYR A 431 -26.14 18.76 4.97
N PRO A 432 -26.71 18.85 6.19
CA PRO A 432 -25.90 19.04 7.40
C PRO A 432 -24.87 17.93 7.63
N GLN A 433 -25.24 16.67 7.32
CA GLN A 433 -24.29 15.57 7.41
C GLN A 433 -23.19 15.69 6.34
N LEU A 434 -23.56 16.02 5.09
CA LEU A 434 -22.60 16.23 4.02
C LEU A 434 -21.66 17.40 4.32
N TRP A 435 -22.12 18.44 5.03
CA TRP A 435 -21.30 19.56 5.46
C TRP A 435 -20.20 19.14 6.44
N ASP A 436 -20.54 18.32 7.44
CA ASP A 436 -19.55 17.77 8.37
C ASP A 436 -18.54 16.87 7.64
N GLU A 437 -19.03 15.98 6.76
CA GLU A 437 -18.17 15.10 5.94
C GLU A 437 -17.26 15.91 4.99
N PHE A 438 -17.76 17.02 4.42
CA PHE A 438 -16.99 17.93 3.58
C PHE A 438 -15.87 18.61 4.36
N ARG A 439 -16.16 19.12 5.56
CA ARG A 439 -15.13 19.74 6.41
C ARG A 439 -14.01 18.76 6.75
N GLU A 440 -14.37 17.53 7.14
CA GLU A 440 -13.39 16.49 7.44
C GLU A 440 -12.55 16.13 6.21
N ALA A 441 -13.20 15.97 5.05
CA ALA A 441 -12.52 15.67 3.79
C ALA A 441 -11.56 16.80 3.37
N SER A 442 -11.99 18.06 3.47
CA SER A 442 -11.15 19.23 3.17
C SER A 442 -9.92 19.32 4.07
N ALA A 443 -10.06 19.05 5.37
CA ALA A 443 -8.92 19.02 6.28
C ALA A 443 -7.90 17.95 5.85
N ILE A 444 -8.39 16.75 5.51
CA ILE A 444 -7.54 15.65 5.02
C ILE A 444 -6.88 16.00 3.68
N ASP A 445 -7.61 16.63 2.74
CA ASP A 445 -7.07 17.01 1.44
C ASP A 445 -6.02 18.11 1.55
N TYR A 446 -6.20 19.06 2.48
CA TYR A 446 -5.14 20.02 2.84
C TYR A 446 -3.89 19.32 3.36
N TYR A 447 -4.06 18.37 4.27
CA TYR A 447 -2.94 17.59 4.79
C TYR A 447 -2.21 16.79 3.70
N LYS A 448 -2.94 16.21 2.74
CA LYS A 448 -2.35 15.50 1.59
C LYS A 448 -1.52 16.43 0.70
N SER A 449 -2.02 17.63 0.40
CA SER A 449 -1.32 18.59 -0.46
C SER A 449 -0.12 19.25 0.21
N HIS A 450 -0.04 19.21 1.55
CA HIS A 450 1.03 19.80 2.35
C HIS A 450 1.79 18.73 3.16
N LEU A 451 1.74 17.45 2.75
CA LEU A 451 2.27 16.33 3.54
C LEU A 451 3.74 16.51 3.92
N GLU A 452 4.55 17.11 3.05
CA GLU A 452 5.93 17.48 3.33
C GLU A 452 6.03 18.36 4.58
N GLU A 453 5.12 19.33 4.75
CA GLU A 453 5.11 20.26 5.89
C GLU A 453 4.90 19.56 7.22
N PHE A 454 4.07 18.52 7.22
CA PHE A 454 3.69 17.78 8.42
C PHE A 454 4.57 16.57 8.72
N ASN A 455 5.25 16.02 7.70
CA ASN A 455 6.03 14.80 7.85
C ASN A 455 7.47 15.00 7.34
N ALA A 456 8.40 15.15 8.28
CA ALA A 456 9.82 15.37 7.97
C ALA A 456 10.47 14.20 7.21
N THR A 457 10.04 12.96 7.47
CA THR A 457 10.54 11.78 6.75
C THR A 457 10.08 11.78 5.30
N PHE A 458 8.79 12.04 5.06
CA PHE A 458 8.23 12.18 3.72
C PHE A 458 8.94 13.30 2.95
N ARG A 459 9.07 14.49 3.56
CA ARG A 459 9.81 15.62 3.00
C ARG A 459 11.24 15.21 2.60
N GLY A 460 11.95 14.54 3.50
CA GLY A 460 13.32 14.07 3.22
C GLY A 460 13.40 13.11 2.04
N GLN A 461 12.45 12.20 1.89
CA GLN A 461 12.38 11.30 0.72
C GLN A 461 12.10 12.07 -0.58
N MET A 462 11.19 13.03 -0.55
CA MET A 462 10.89 13.88 -1.71
C MET A 462 12.09 14.76 -2.09
N ASP A 463 12.76 15.35 -1.10
CA ASP A 463 13.95 16.19 -1.29
C ASP A 463 15.11 15.39 -1.88
N GLU A 464 15.36 14.18 -1.36
CA GLU A 464 16.43 13.31 -1.86
C GLU A 464 16.19 12.88 -3.30
N PHE A 465 14.97 12.45 -3.63
CA PHE A 465 14.63 12.04 -4.99
C PHE A 465 14.77 13.20 -5.99
N ARG A 466 14.25 14.37 -5.61
CA ARG A 466 14.39 15.60 -6.41
C ARG A 466 15.85 15.96 -6.65
N ASP A 467 16.67 16.01 -5.59
CA ASP A 467 18.06 16.41 -5.70
C ASP A 467 18.90 15.38 -6.49
N GLY A 468 18.60 14.08 -6.33
CA GLY A 468 19.22 13.01 -7.10
C GLY A 468 18.93 13.13 -8.60
N ASN A 469 17.67 13.35 -8.97
CA ASN A 469 17.30 13.50 -10.38
C ASN A 469 17.85 14.79 -10.99
N LEU A 470 17.87 15.89 -10.23
CA LEU A 470 18.50 17.14 -10.68
C LEU A 470 20.00 16.98 -10.91
N PHE A 471 20.68 16.26 -10.02
CA PHE A 471 22.09 15.95 -10.18
C PHE A 471 22.32 15.14 -11.46
N PHE A 472 21.52 14.10 -11.71
CA PHE A 472 21.63 13.28 -12.91
C PHE A 472 21.39 14.10 -14.19
N GLU A 473 20.30 14.88 -14.21
CA GLU A 473 19.91 15.70 -15.35
C GLU A 473 21.00 16.72 -15.72
N ILE A 474 21.57 17.41 -14.72
CA ILE A 474 22.61 18.40 -15.00
C ILE A 474 23.94 17.73 -15.41
N MET A 475 24.29 16.60 -14.81
CA MET A 475 25.48 15.85 -15.23
C MET A 475 25.34 15.36 -16.66
N GLN A 476 24.17 14.86 -17.05
CA GLN A 476 23.89 14.41 -18.41
C GLN A 476 24.07 15.54 -19.42
N ARG A 477 23.64 16.76 -19.10
CA ARG A 477 23.71 17.90 -20.01
C ARG A 477 25.07 18.58 -20.06
N GLN A 478 25.75 18.71 -18.93
CA GLN A 478 26.97 19.50 -18.81
C GLN A 478 28.25 18.67 -18.98
N VAL A 479 28.18 17.36 -18.69
CA VAL A 479 29.37 16.51 -18.62
C VAL A 479 29.23 15.27 -19.49
N TRP A 480 28.27 14.37 -19.20
CA TRP A 480 28.21 13.06 -19.85
C TRP A 480 27.81 13.15 -21.33
N GLY A 481 26.78 13.92 -21.66
CA GLY A 481 26.34 14.12 -23.04
C GLY A 481 27.44 14.74 -23.92
N PRO A 482 28.02 15.88 -23.53
CA PRO A 482 29.13 16.48 -24.27
C PRO A 482 30.34 15.54 -24.40
N ALA A 483 30.75 14.86 -23.31
CA ALA A 483 31.88 13.93 -23.33
C ALA A 483 31.66 12.77 -24.31
N GLN A 484 30.42 12.35 -24.57
CA GLN A 484 30.11 11.25 -25.48
C GLN A 484 29.89 11.69 -26.93
N SER A 485 29.36 12.89 -27.15
CA SER A 485 28.84 13.32 -28.46
C SER A 485 29.71 14.33 -29.20
N ASP A 486 30.57 15.10 -28.52
CA ASP A 486 31.46 16.06 -29.17
C ASP A 486 32.70 15.36 -29.76
N THR A 487 32.55 14.82 -30.98
CA THR A 487 33.62 14.09 -31.66
C THR A 487 34.85 14.95 -31.96
N ALA A 488 34.66 16.25 -32.22
CA ALA A 488 35.76 17.16 -32.51
C ALA A 488 36.60 17.43 -31.26
N ALA A 489 35.95 17.67 -30.11
CA ALA A 489 36.66 17.83 -28.85
C ALA A 489 37.34 16.55 -28.39
N LEU A 490 36.71 15.38 -28.58
CA LEU A 490 37.32 14.09 -28.28
C LEU A 490 38.58 13.83 -29.13
N GLU A 491 38.54 14.13 -30.42
CA GLU A 491 39.70 13.96 -31.30
C GLU A 491 40.82 14.95 -30.95
N ALA A 492 40.47 16.20 -30.63
CA ALA A 492 41.43 17.20 -30.14
C ALA A 492 42.10 16.74 -28.82
N TYR A 493 41.31 16.25 -27.86
CA TYR A 493 41.79 15.73 -26.59
C TYR A 493 42.72 14.53 -26.78
N TYR A 494 42.35 13.60 -27.67
CA TYR A 494 43.20 12.46 -28.01
C TYR A 494 44.54 12.92 -28.60
N ASN A 495 44.53 13.89 -29.52
CA ASN A 495 45.74 14.36 -30.18
C ASN A 495 46.72 15.03 -29.19
N THR A 496 46.22 15.75 -28.18
CA THR A 496 47.07 16.37 -27.14
C THR A 496 47.55 15.37 -26.08
N HIS A 497 46.82 14.28 -25.86
CA HIS A 497 47.14 13.25 -24.85
C HIS A 497 47.58 11.92 -25.46
N LYS A 498 48.06 11.93 -26.71
CA LYS A 498 48.35 10.71 -27.48
C LYS A 498 49.34 9.75 -26.79
N SER A 499 50.27 10.30 -26.00
CA SER A 499 51.22 9.51 -25.21
C SER A 499 50.57 8.69 -24.09
N SER A 500 49.40 9.10 -23.59
CA SER A 500 48.65 8.37 -22.56
C SER A 500 47.87 7.17 -23.13
N TYR A 501 47.70 7.08 -24.45
CA TYR A 501 46.93 6.01 -25.11
C TYR A 501 47.84 5.05 -25.86
N GLN A 502 48.51 4.19 -25.11
CA GLN A 502 49.37 3.14 -25.65
C GLN A 502 48.75 1.78 -25.36
N TRP A 503 48.82 0.90 -26.34
CA TRP A 503 48.73 -0.53 -26.09
C TRP A 503 49.97 -0.99 -25.34
N THR A 504 49.80 -1.94 -24.42
CA THR A 504 50.89 -2.63 -23.72
C THR A 504 50.72 -4.14 -23.87
N ASP A 505 51.57 -4.74 -24.70
CA ASP A 505 51.50 -6.16 -25.10
C ASP A 505 50.08 -6.59 -25.53
N PRO A 506 49.42 -5.89 -26.47
CA PRO A 506 48.04 -6.16 -26.80
C PRO A 506 47.85 -7.53 -27.47
N VAL A 507 46.69 -8.12 -27.24
CA VAL A 507 46.29 -9.41 -27.80
C VAL A 507 44.89 -9.28 -28.40
N ASP A 508 44.73 -9.69 -29.66
CA ASP A 508 43.42 -9.94 -30.25
C ASP A 508 42.86 -11.19 -29.56
N ALA A 509 41.73 -11.06 -28.88
CA ALA A 509 41.15 -12.12 -28.06
C ALA A 509 39.62 -12.10 -28.11
N VAL A 510 39.02 -13.21 -27.72
CA VAL A 510 37.58 -13.34 -27.45
C VAL A 510 37.41 -13.54 -25.96
N ILE A 511 36.79 -12.59 -25.25
CA ILE A 511 36.47 -12.69 -23.83
C ILE A 511 35.03 -13.16 -23.68
N PHE A 512 34.83 -14.15 -22.82
CA PHE A 512 33.56 -14.77 -22.51
C PHE A 512 33.17 -14.41 -21.07
N TYR A 513 31.97 -13.90 -20.87
CA TYR A 513 31.43 -13.50 -19.57
C TYR A 513 30.23 -14.38 -19.22
N ALA A 514 30.36 -15.15 -18.13
CA ALA A 514 29.32 -16.06 -17.65
C ALA A 514 28.77 -15.59 -16.29
N PRO A 515 27.50 -15.91 -15.98
CA PRO A 515 26.85 -15.51 -14.72
C PRO A 515 27.49 -16.16 -13.48
N ASP A 516 28.21 -17.27 -13.66
CA ASP A 516 28.83 -18.01 -12.57
C ASP A 516 30.03 -18.84 -13.07
N LEU A 517 30.84 -19.30 -12.11
CA LEU A 517 32.05 -20.09 -12.38
C LEU A 517 31.75 -21.46 -13.01
N ALA A 518 30.62 -22.10 -12.70
CA ALA A 518 30.30 -23.41 -13.24
C ALA A 518 29.99 -23.31 -14.73
N THR A 519 29.19 -22.32 -15.12
CA THR A 519 28.88 -21.98 -16.51
C THR A 519 30.16 -21.62 -17.28
N ALA A 520 31.03 -20.77 -16.70
CA ALA A 520 32.32 -20.42 -17.30
C ALA A 520 33.21 -21.66 -17.54
N LYS A 521 33.36 -22.54 -16.53
CA LYS A 521 34.19 -23.76 -16.65
C LYS A 521 33.65 -24.72 -17.71
N ALA A 522 32.34 -24.90 -17.79
CA ALA A 522 31.73 -25.77 -18.78
C ALA A 522 32.02 -25.29 -20.21
N ALA A 523 31.79 -24.00 -20.49
CA ALA A 523 32.06 -23.41 -21.81
C ALA A 523 33.55 -23.38 -22.13
N GLN A 524 34.39 -22.99 -21.17
CA GLN A 524 35.85 -22.96 -21.30
C GLN A 524 36.40 -24.33 -21.70
N ALA A 525 35.93 -25.41 -21.09
CA ALA A 525 36.40 -26.77 -21.40
C ALA A 525 36.01 -27.22 -22.82
N GLN A 526 34.86 -26.78 -23.34
CA GLN A 526 34.43 -27.11 -24.71
C GLN A 526 35.17 -26.26 -25.75
N ILE A 527 35.35 -24.97 -25.48
CA ILE A 527 36.11 -24.06 -26.36
C ILE A 527 37.57 -24.47 -26.41
N ALA A 528 38.18 -24.91 -25.30
CA ALA A 528 39.56 -25.40 -25.27
C ALA A 528 39.78 -26.63 -26.17
N LYS A 529 38.76 -27.46 -26.41
CA LYS A 529 38.84 -28.62 -27.32
C LYS A 529 38.76 -28.21 -28.80
N LYS A 530 38.03 -27.15 -29.11
CA LYS A 530 37.83 -26.66 -30.48
C LYS A 530 37.92 -25.12 -30.54
N PRO A 531 39.10 -24.52 -30.30
CA PRO A 531 39.23 -23.06 -30.20
C PRO A 531 38.77 -22.31 -31.45
N SER A 532 39.04 -22.86 -32.65
CA SER A 532 38.62 -22.26 -33.92
C SER A 532 37.10 -22.30 -34.17
N ALA A 533 36.36 -23.15 -33.45
CA ALA A 533 34.91 -23.30 -33.57
C ALA A 533 34.17 -22.74 -32.33
N TRP A 534 34.80 -21.81 -31.60
CA TRP A 534 34.27 -21.26 -30.35
C TRP A 534 32.84 -20.72 -30.50
N ALA A 535 32.51 -20.08 -31.63
CA ALA A 535 31.19 -19.51 -31.89
C ALA A 535 30.10 -20.60 -31.97
N THR A 536 30.41 -21.73 -32.59
CA THR A 536 29.50 -22.90 -32.66
C THR A 536 29.33 -23.54 -31.29
N VAL A 537 30.38 -23.59 -30.48
CA VAL A 537 30.29 -24.08 -29.10
C VAL A 537 29.38 -23.17 -28.27
N LEU A 538 29.52 -21.86 -28.41
CA LEU A 538 28.74 -20.88 -27.67
C LEU A 538 27.24 -20.91 -28.03
N ALA A 539 26.88 -21.27 -29.26
CA ALA A 539 25.50 -21.42 -29.69
C ALA A 539 24.70 -22.44 -28.85
N SER A 540 25.37 -23.32 -28.08
CA SER A 540 24.73 -24.26 -27.16
C SER A 540 24.46 -23.71 -25.74
N TYR A 541 24.75 -22.42 -25.50
CA TYR A 541 24.63 -21.78 -24.18
C TYR A 541 23.49 -20.75 -24.09
N ASP A 542 22.55 -20.70 -25.04
CA ASP A 542 21.29 -19.91 -25.01
C ASP A 542 21.42 -18.51 -24.38
N ASP A 543 22.34 -17.69 -24.92
CA ASP A 543 22.62 -16.30 -24.48
C ASP A 543 23.10 -16.12 -23.03
N LYS A 544 23.37 -17.21 -22.31
CA LYS A 544 23.91 -17.14 -20.92
C LYS A 544 25.33 -16.60 -20.85
N ILE A 545 26.05 -16.56 -21.97
CA ILE A 545 27.44 -16.10 -22.02
C ILE A 545 27.53 -14.93 -23.00
N ALA A 546 27.86 -13.75 -22.47
CA ALA A 546 28.16 -12.59 -23.29
C ALA A 546 29.60 -12.69 -23.84
N VAL A 547 29.82 -12.17 -25.04
CA VAL A 547 31.12 -12.25 -25.71
C VAL A 547 31.56 -10.90 -26.25
N ASP A 548 32.85 -10.61 -26.07
CA ASP A 548 33.53 -9.46 -26.64
C ASP A 548 34.78 -9.92 -27.40
N SER A 549 34.82 -9.66 -28.71
CA SER A 549 35.91 -10.05 -29.60
C SER A 549 36.60 -8.80 -30.11
N ASN A 550 37.74 -8.46 -29.51
CA ASN A 550 38.46 -7.23 -29.80
C ASN A 550 39.97 -7.38 -29.49
N ARG A 551 40.73 -6.30 -29.67
CA ARG A 551 42.08 -6.17 -29.14
C ARG A 551 42.04 -5.66 -27.70
N PHE A 552 42.76 -6.32 -26.82
CA PHE A 552 42.83 -5.97 -25.39
C PHE A 552 44.29 -5.83 -24.96
N ASP A 553 44.57 -4.97 -23.99
CA ASP A 553 45.83 -5.05 -23.25
C ASP A 553 45.89 -6.39 -22.54
N ARG A 554 47.08 -7.00 -22.48
CA ARG A 554 47.25 -8.32 -21.84
C ARG A 554 46.76 -8.35 -20.39
N SER A 555 46.85 -7.22 -19.69
CA SER A 555 46.37 -7.07 -18.31
C SER A 555 44.84 -7.11 -18.17
N ALA A 556 44.11 -6.74 -19.22
CA ALA A 556 42.64 -6.77 -19.25
C ALA A 556 42.07 -8.17 -19.55
N ILE A 557 42.92 -9.10 -20.00
CA ILE A 557 42.52 -10.48 -20.30
C ILE A 557 42.39 -11.27 -19.00
N PRO A 558 41.27 -11.96 -18.75
CA PRO A 558 41.11 -12.85 -17.59
C PRO A 558 42.25 -13.85 -17.48
N ASN A 559 43.06 -13.73 -16.42
CA ASN A 559 44.30 -14.51 -16.21
C ASN A 559 45.33 -14.40 -17.37
N GLY A 560 45.32 -13.33 -18.17
CA GLY A 560 46.20 -13.14 -19.33
C GLY A 560 47.69 -13.08 -19.02
N SER A 561 48.07 -12.58 -17.83
CA SER A 561 49.46 -12.60 -17.36
C SER A 561 49.94 -14.02 -16.99
N LYS A 562 49.02 -14.94 -16.69
CA LYS A 562 49.31 -16.33 -16.29
C LYS A 562 49.21 -17.31 -17.46
N ALA A 563 48.61 -16.89 -18.57
CA ALA A 563 48.42 -17.70 -19.76
C ALA A 563 49.67 -17.67 -20.65
N PRO A 564 50.01 -18.79 -21.33
CA PRO A 564 51.03 -18.78 -22.35
C PRO A 564 50.59 -17.88 -23.50
N LEU A 565 51.57 -17.14 -24.00
CA LEU A 565 51.43 -16.29 -25.17
C LEU A 565 51.43 -17.17 -26.44
N LYS A 566 50.29 -17.79 -26.75
CA LYS A 566 50.09 -18.56 -27.98
C LYS A 566 48.65 -18.48 -28.48
N ALA A 567 48.49 -18.21 -29.78
CA ALA A 567 47.20 -18.30 -30.48
C ALA A 567 46.51 -19.67 -30.25
N GLY A 568 45.21 -19.64 -29.98
CA GLY A 568 44.41 -20.81 -29.61
C GLY A 568 44.40 -21.14 -28.12
N THR A 569 45.16 -20.42 -27.29
CA THR A 569 45.17 -20.62 -25.84
C THR A 569 43.85 -20.13 -25.23
N VAL A 570 43.24 -20.96 -24.40
CA VAL A 570 42.07 -20.58 -23.60
C VAL A 570 42.50 -20.38 -22.15
N THR A 571 42.24 -19.21 -21.58
CA THR A 571 42.63 -18.89 -20.21
C THR A 571 41.76 -19.61 -19.18
N ALA A 572 42.28 -19.72 -17.96
CA ALA A 572 41.47 -20.21 -16.84
C ALA A 572 40.41 -19.15 -16.47
N PRO A 573 39.20 -19.55 -16.04
CA PRO A 573 38.20 -18.60 -15.57
C PRO A 573 38.69 -17.77 -14.38
N LEU A 574 38.41 -16.46 -14.43
CA LEU A 574 38.60 -15.50 -13.36
C LEU A 574 37.23 -15.17 -12.75
N VAL A 575 37.10 -15.29 -11.44
CA VAL A 575 35.86 -14.96 -10.73
C VAL A 575 35.88 -13.49 -10.34
N ASN A 576 34.80 -12.78 -10.63
CA ASN A 576 34.55 -11.46 -10.10
C ASN A 576 34.04 -11.57 -8.65
N ALA A 577 34.77 -10.99 -7.71
CA ALA A 577 34.44 -11.06 -6.29
C ALA A 577 33.21 -10.22 -5.90
N SER A 578 32.77 -9.27 -6.75
CA SER A 578 31.62 -8.40 -6.42
C SER A 578 30.27 -9.07 -6.65
N ASP A 579 30.15 -9.92 -7.66
CA ASP A 579 28.87 -10.51 -8.11
C ASP A 579 28.94 -12.02 -8.38
N ASN A 580 30.09 -12.66 -8.16
CA ASN A 580 30.37 -14.07 -8.44
C ASN A 580 30.28 -14.49 -9.91
N SER A 581 30.16 -13.53 -10.84
CA SER A 581 30.31 -13.80 -12.27
C SER A 581 31.71 -14.30 -12.58
N ALA A 582 31.89 -14.96 -13.72
CA ALA A 582 33.20 -15.48 -14.12
C ALA A 582 33.48 -15.22 -15.60
N SER A 583 34.73 -14.90 -15.91
CA SER A 583 35.17 -14.64 -17.29
C SER A 583 36.41 -15.42 -17.66
N PHE A 584 36.54 -15.80 -18.93
CA PHE A 584 37.74 -16.43 -19.49
C PHE A 584 37.94 -15.92 -20.92
N ALA A 585 39.09 -16.20 -21.53
CA ALA A 585 39.40 -15.70 -22.87
C ALA A 585 40.00 -16.76 -23.78
N LEU A 586 39.77 -16.62 -25.08
CA LEU A 586 40.49 -17.29 -26.16
C LEU A 586 41.44 -16.29 -26.82
N LEU A 587 42.75 -16.56 -26.80
CA LEU A 587 43.76 -15.73 -27.47
C LEU A 587 43.81 -16.06 -28.96
N LEU A 588 43.70 -15.05 -29.82
CA LEU A 588 43.72 -15.22 -31.28
C LEU A 588 45.07 -14.83 -31.87
N LYS A 589 45.59 -13.65 -31.51
CA LYS A 589 46.84 -13.12 -32.05
C LYS A 589 47.48 -12.14 -31.09
N GLU A 590 48.80 -12.19 -30.98
CA GLU A 590 49.58 -11.27 -30.15
C GLU A 590 50.27 -10.21 -30.98
N HIS A 591 50.47 -9.05 -30.36
CA HIS A 591 51.29 -7.98 -30.90
C HIS A 591 52.20 -7.47 -29.76
N PRO A 592 53.33 -8.15 -29.49
CA PRO A 592 54.19 -7.81 -28.36
C PRO A 592 54.75 -6.39 -28.45
N GLY A 593 54.95 -5.75 -27.29
CA GLY A 593 55.49 -4.41 -27.16
C GLY A 593 54.43 -3.32 -27.02
N THR A 594 54.90 -2.08 -27.09
CA THR A 594 54.05 -0.89 -26.95
C THR A 594 53.77 -0.26 -28.30
N ALA A 595 52.52 0.08 -28.57
CA ALA A 595 52.11 0.75 -29.79
C ALA A 595 51.01 1.79 -29.51
N PRO A 596 50.97 2.93 -30.21
CA PRO A 596 49.92 3.91 -30.01
C PRO A 596 48.57 3.34 -30.42
N ARG A 597 47.56 3.52 -29.57
CA ARG A 597 46.16 3.26 -29.95
C ARG A 597 45.74 4.34 -30.94
N SER A 598 45.03 3.99 -32.00
CA SER A 598 44.31 4.97 -32.82
C SER A 598 43.19 5.64 -32.02
N PHE A 599 42.68 6.78 -32.51
CA PHE A 599 41.53 7.45 -31.86
C PHE A 599 40.33 6.50 -31.71
N ALA A 600 40.03 5.69 -32.73
CA ALA A 600 38.96 4.71 -32.69
C ALA A 600 39.16 3.66 -31.59
N GLU A 601 40.39 3.15 -31.43
CA GLU A 601 40.75 2.16 -30.40
C GLU A 601 40.84 2.76 -28.99
N ALA A 602 41.13 4.06 -28.87
CA ALA A 602 41.22 4.78 -27.61
C ALA A 602 39.90 5.44 -27.19
N ARG A 603 38.88 5.50 -28.07
CA ARG A 603 37.69 6.35 -27.90
C ARG A 603 37.02 6.21 -26.54
N GLY A 604 36.87 5.00 -26.00
CA GLY A 604 36.27 4.79 -24.67
C GLY A 604 37.10 5.38 -23.53
N LEU A 605 38.43 5.24 -23.59
CA LEU A 605 39.36 5.84 -22.61
C LEU A 605 39.35 7.37 -22.73
N VAL A 606 39.38 7.87 -23.98
CA VAL A 606 39.33 9.30 -24.28
C VAL A 606 38.04 9.92 -23.75
N ILE A 607 36.88 9.28 -23.92
CA ILE A 607 35.60 9.74 -23.35
C ILE A 607 35.70 9.82 -21.82
N ALA A 608 36.22 8.77 -21.17
CA ALA A 608 36.30 8.73 -19.71
C ALA A 608 37.23 9.81 -19.13
N ASP A 609 38.38 10.05 -19.77
CA ASP A 609 39.34 11.07 -19.31
C ASP A 609 38.88 12.49 -19.67
N TYR A 610 38.31 12.68 -20.86
CA TYR A 610 37.72 13.96 -21.25
C TYR A 610 36.52 14.33 -20.37
N GLN A 611 35.71 13.36 -19.94
CA GLN A 611 34.65 13.57 -18.97
C GLN A 611 35.17 14.15 -17.65
N LYS A 612 36.30 13.64 -17.14
CA LYS A 612 36.93 14.16 -15.91
C LYS A 612 37.43 15.58 -16.11
N GLU A 613 38.01 15.90 -17.26
CA GLU A 613 38.46 17.25 -17.58
C GLU A 613 37.27 18.24 -17.63
N LEU A 614 36.20 17.87 -18.35
CA LEU A 614 34.98 18.67 -18.42
C LEU A 614 34.38 18.91 -17.04
N GLU A 615 34.27 17.86 -16.23
CA GLU A 615 33.75 17.96 -14.88
C GLU A 615 34.62 18.86 -14.00
N ALA A 616 35.95 18.67 -14.00
CA ALA A 616 36.87 19.49 -13.22
C ALA A 616 36.80 20.97 -13.60
N LYS A 617 36.79 21.26 -14.91
CA LYS A 617 36.63 22.61 -15.43
C LYS A 617 35.30 23.23 -14.97
N TRP A 618 34.21 22.50 -15.14
CA TRP A 618 32.89 22.99 -14.78
C TRP A 618 32.74 23.19 -13.27
N VAL A 619 33.28 22.29 -12.43
CA VAL A 619 33.28 22.45 -10.97
C VAL A 619 34.05 23.69 -10.54
N ASN A 620 35.16 24.03 -11.20
CA ASN A 620 35.88 25.28 -10.94
C ASN A 620 35.03 26.52 -11.27
N GLU A 621 34.31 26.49 -12.40
CA GLU A 621 33.36 27.55 -12.76
C GLU A 621 32.22 27.68 -11.75
N LEU A 622 31.69 26.54 -11.26
CA LEU A 622 30.66 26.52 -10.22
C LEU A 622 31.16 27.09 -8.90
N ARG A 623 32.39 26.76 -8.47
CA ARG A 623 33.00 27.31 -7.25
C ARG A 623 33.24 28.81 -7.34
N ALA A 624 33.60 29.31 -8.53
CA ALA A 624 33.71 30.75 -8.78
C ALA A 624 32.33 31.43 -8.74
N ARG A 625 31.30 30.79 -9.32
CA ARG A 625 29.92 31.31 -9.35
C ARG A 625 29.24 31.28 -7.98
N TYR A 626 29.52 30.26 -7.18
CA TYR A 626 28.93 30.02 -5.87
C TYR A 626 30.05 29.85 -4.83
N PRO A 627 30.59 30.96 -4.30
CA PRO A 627 31.68 30.90 -3.33
C PRO A 627 31.32 30.02 -2.13
N VAL A 628 32.22 29.11 -1.79
CA VAL A 628 32.05 28.15 -0.69
C VAL A 628 32.82 28.63 0.53
N THR A 629 32.17 28.70 1.68
CA THR A 629 32.82 29.02 2.97
C THR A 629 32.61 27.86 3.94
N ILE A 630 33.70 27.23 4.38
CA ILE A 630 33.67 26.13 5.35
C ILE A 630 33.90 26.69 6.75
N ASN A 631 33.08 26.27 7.71
CA ASN A 631 33.27 26.58 9.11
C ASN A 631 34.36 25.67 9.70
N GLN A 632 35.60 26.12 9.61
CA GLN A 632 36.77 25.31 9.96
C GLN A 632 36.77 24.78 11.41
N PRO A 633 36.44 25.58 12.44
CA PRO A 633 36.30 25.07 13.81
C PRO A 633 35.33 23.88 13.92
N VAL A 634 34.20 23.95 13.22
CA VAL A 634 33.14 22.94 13.24
C VAL A 634 33.57 21.67 12.53
N LEU A 635 34.24 21.81 11.38
CA LEU A 635 34.81 20.68 10.68
C LEU A 635 35.85 19.96 11.55
N LEU A 636 36.74 20.70 12.22
CA LEU A 636 37.75 20.12 13.11
C LEU A 636 37.14 19.38 14.30
N GLU A 637 36.05 19.91 14.86
CA GLU A 637 35.30 19.23 15.92
C GLU A 637 34.67 17.93 15.41
N LEU A 638 34.07 17.95 14.22
CA LEU A 638 33.47 16.77 13.58
C LEU A 638 34.52 15.70 13.27
N MET A 639 35.74 16.09 12.91
CA MET A 639 36.86 15.17 12.67
C MET A 639 37.39 14.52 13.95
N LYS A 640 37.28 15.20 15.11
CA LYS A 640 37.74 14.69 16.42
C LYS A 640 36.77 13.68 17.04
N GLY A 641 35.48 13.78 16.72
CA GLY A 641 34.43 12.89 17.23
C GLY A 641 34.30 11.55 16.48
N LYS A 642 35.30 11.15 15.70
CA LYS A 642 35.35 9.88 14.96
C LYS A 642 36.01 8.76 15.75
#